data_AF-A0A9E5ET10-F1
#
_entry.id   AF-A0A9E5ET10-F1
#
_cell.length_a   1.000
_cell.length_b   1.000
_cell.length_c   1.000
_cell.angle_alpha   90.00
_cell.angle_beta   90.00
_cell.angle_gamma   90.00
#
_symmetry.space_group_name_H-M   'P 1'
#
loop_
_entity.id
_entity.type
_entity.pdbx_description
1 polymer ?
#
loop_
_entity_poly.entity_id
_entity_poly.type
_entity_poly.pdbx_seq_one_letter_code
_entity_poly.pdbx_strand_id
1 'polypeptide(L)'
;MKTQIEKKTGLFTRFHASVRLLGLTGFILGFATIILANPADLATSAKDIIAQIRSREFAIIPLLTLAGVFIGFAAIAIEVFIALSFAAGRKNAMGVGATTQIALATILVLGVNFSSFYYYSLFDFTRNHLFTLPDDLKNRLQNLKEETTVVVCQLHKTYGNFTDKPDRYDYAAERLVVGKVKDLVDQLREFGPRFRVVVLDVEEESYERKLNQLTQNAPELRKAIETAPENSIFFWAKKATLASSAPSEIMQRISFNEFYRLDKTSSQLANEGRGNLVLLPQGSEGLGAAEPFVRRILSLDAPKPKVAIAVVDEWLTSKGTDSFGLAGLRKSLESQGFDVKDLILRKLRQRPSSSVAYTFDESKLDRLDQKLRNLNLNLERFDKGIDSLGKMVTQWKSTPIPELEKAYAELLRGGRLSENSRKDQVEYFESELRNIQDAKERFKKQKEEALKERNLLDVDSLIEQQRMTDLEAKMNILLADCDLLIVPRPTLHDVITDDRNLPFWLHGLEKAQINAMQSFIKKGKPVFALLGPVSEPSDQGPVPPGFIANDGFEEMLGKLGFRFGKQTVLFDEEVEGFGEQMAGLLTGGTAVKIPPLLLNWNEGSGRPPALKPNYPEKAHPIRESMRLTARSQSPDKPLELRLRHPRPVYFESPKGMNLVYNPDLFQTSQDSWNENQPFPEMQPNSGERKAPAYNPDDKDPNKGNLDAKRRGPFPVGAAAEVPLPEEWFGKEEKHPPTVRVAVVGESWFLVGPDLPPVKERLVLDVCNWLLGRDDYLPRPSTPWKFPRVELSAQSQDLWLWACQLGLPGMFAYLGFVVLILRRMR
;
A
#
# COMPACT_ATOMS: atom_id res chain seq x y z
N MET A 1 -7.94 33.92 90.66
CA MET A 1 -7.91 33.82 89.17
C MET A 1 -6.59 34.27 88.53
N LYS A 2 -5.50 34.55 89.28
CA LYS A 2 -4.15 34.78 88.72
C LYS A 2 -3.26 33.51 88.67
N THR A 3 -3.54 32.52 89.52
CA THR A 3 -2.73 31.30 89.68
C THR A 3 -3.09 30.13 88.75
N GLN A 4 -4.20 30.17 88.02
CA GLN A 4 -4.52 29.16 86.99
C GLN A 4 -4.01 29.51 85.58
N ILE A 5 -3.68 30.78 85.33
CA ILE A 5 -3.18 31.22 84.02
C ILE A 5 -1.68 30.86 83.87
N GLU A 6 -0.91 30.90 84.95
CA GLU A 6 0.52 30.51 84.93
C GLU A 6 0.76 29.00 84.73
N LYS A 7 -0.18 28.14 85.15
CA LYS A 7 -0.07 26.69 84.91
C LYS A 7 -0.39 26.28 83.46
N LYS A 8 -1.29 27.00 82.77
CA LYS A 8 -1.63 26.72 81.36
C LYS A 8 -0.56 27.23 80.38
N THR A 9 0.10 28.35 80.68
CA THR A 9 1.21 28.86 79.84
C THR A 9 2.43 27.95 79.90
N GLY A 10 2.74 27.36 81.05
CA GLY A 10 3.86 26.41 81.22
C GLY A 10 3.69 25.08 80.48
N LEU A 11 2.46 24.57 80.35
CA LEU A 11 2.19 23.34 79.60
C LEU A 11 2.31 23.56 78.09
N PHE A 12 1.84 24.72 77.61
CA PHE A 12 1.89 25.10 76.19
C PHE A 12 3.34 25.41 75.75
N THR A 13 4.16 26.06 76.60
CA THR A 13 5.58 26.26 76.30
C THR A 13 6.37 24.96 76.31
N ARG A 14 6.05 24.01 77.20
CA ARG A 14 6.68 22.68 77.22
C ARG A 14 6.32 21.84 75.99
N PHE A 15 5.05 21.82 75.58
CA PHE A 15 4.63 21.17 74.33
C PHE A 15 5.29 21.79 73.10
N HIS A 16 5.39 23.12 73.07
CA HIS A 16 6.04 23.85 71.98
C HIS A 16 7.58 23.62 71.93
N ALA A 17 8.22 23.43 73.09
CA ALA A 17 9.62 23.05 73.18
C ALA A 17 9.84 21.61 72.69
N SER A 18 8.94 20.68 73.01
CA SER A 18 9.00 19.29 72.55
C SER A 18 8.82 19.17 71.03
N VAL A 19 7.88 19.93 70.44
CA VAL A 19 7.69 19.99 68.98
C VAL A 19 8.89 20.61 68.27
N ARG A 20 9.51 21.66 68.86
CA ARG A 20 10.77 22.23 68.34
C ARG A 20 11.91 21.23 68.43
N LEU A 21 12.03 20.49 69.54
CA LEU A 21 13.11 19.55 69.72
C LEU A 21 12.98 18.37 68.74
N LEU A 22 11.77 17.89 68.48
CA LEU A 22 11.47 16.86 67.47
C LEU A 22 11.65 17.37 66.03
N GLY A 23 11.22 18.61 65.74
CA GLY A 23 11.43 19.24 64.44
C GLY A 23 12.90 19.53 64.15
N LEU A 24 13.65 20.01 65.16
CA LEU A 24 15.08 20.29 65.05
C LEU A 24 15.89 19.00 64.95
N THR A 25 15.55 17.93 65.69
CA THR A 25 16.21 16.62 65.52
C THR A 25 15.88 15.98 64.17
N GLY A 26 14.64 16.09 63.68
CA GLY A 26 14.27 15.63 62.34
C GLY A 26 14.99 16.43 61.23
N PHE A 27 15.11 17.74 61.39
CA PHE A 27 15.83 18.61 60.46
C PHE A 27 17.34 18.36 60.49
N ILE A 28 17.95 18.22 61.68
CA ILE A 28 19.38 17.88 61.84
C ILE A 28 19.67 16.47 61.30
N LEU A 29 18.79 15.48 61.50
CA LEU A 29 18.96 14.16 60.89
C LEU A 29 18.88 14.24 59.35
N GLY A 30 17.91 14.97 58.80
CA GLY A 30 17.75 15.14 57.35
C GLY A 30 18.87 15.96 56.70
N PHE A 31 19.41 16.95 57.42
CA PHE A 31 20.52 17.76 56.91
C PHE A 31 21.88 17.08 57.12
N ALA A 32 22.06 16.31 58.20
CA ALA A 32 23.27 15.51 58.41
C ALA A 32 23.38 14.40 57.36
N THR A 33 22.27 13.78 56.94
CA THR A 33 22.28 12.81 55.83
C THR A 33 22.56 13.46 54.47
N ILE A 34 22.12 14.71 54.24
CA ILE A 34 22.42 15.46 53.01
C ILE A 34 23.86 15.99 52.99
N ILE A 35 24.42 16.43 54.12
CA ILE A 35 25.80 16.94 54.22
C ILE A 35 26.83 15.81 54.20
N LEU A 36 26.50 14.64 54.77
CA LEU A 36 27.35 13.44 54.66
C LEU A 36 27.33 12.83 53.25
N ALA A 37 26.37 13.20 52.39
CA ALA A 37 26.33 12.83 50.99
C ALA A 37 27.02 13.90 50.13
N ASN A 38 28.16 13.54 49.53
CA ASN A 38 28.89 14.37 48.57
C ASN A 38 27.94 14.78 47.41
N PRO A 39 27.97 15.99 46.83
CA PRO A 39 27.05 16.39 45.75
C PRO A 39 27.13 15.51 44.48
N ALA A 40 28.26 14.84 44.23
CA ALA A 40 28.37 13.81 43.19
C ALA A 40 27.57 12.54 43.53
N ASP A 41 27.39 12.24 44.83
CA ASP A 41 26.62 11.11 45.34
C ASP A 41 25.11 11.39 45.42
N LEU A 42 24.64 12.65 45.36
CA LEU A 42 23.20 12.92 45.34
C LEU A 42 22.53 12.50 44.03
N ALA A 43 23.24 12.64 42.90
CA ALA A 43 22.75 12.24 41.59
C ALA A 43 22.81 10.72 41.37
N THR A 44 23.80 10.04 41.94
CA THR A 44 23.88 8.56 41.94
C THR A 44 22.94 7.97 42.99
N SER A 45 22.82 8.56 44.18
CA SER A 45 21.90 8.09 45.23
C SER A 45 20.42 8.32 44.84
N ALA A 46 20.08 9.39 44.12
CA ALA A 46 18.74 9.53 43.53
C ALA A 46 18.49 8.45 42.46
N LYS A 47 19.49 8.15 41.61
CA LYS A 47 19.38 7.06 40.62
C LYS A 47 19.32 5.68 41.27
N ASP A 48 20.01 5.45 42.38
CA ASP A 48 20.01 4.19 43.12
C ASP A 48 18.74 4.00 43.96
N ILE A 49 18.19 5.07 44.55
CA ILE A 49 16.87 5.07 45.20
C ILE A 49 15.78 4.81 44.15
N ILE A 50 15.88 5.41 42.96
CA ILE A 50 14.97 5.16 41.83
C ILE A 50 15.16 3.73 41.28
N ALA A 51 16.38 3.20 41.25
CA ALA A 51 16.66 1.81 40.85
C ALA A 51 16.15 0.78 41.85
N GLN A 52 16.20 1.07 43.16
CA GLN A 52 15.60 0.23 44.21
C GLN A 52 14.07 0.29 44.23
N ILE A 53 13.47 1.46 43.93
CA ILE A 53 12.02 1.57 43.70
C ILE A 53 11.62 0.76 42.44
N ARG A 54 12.47 0.75 41.41
CA ARG A 54 12.31 -0.03 40.16
C ARG A 54 12.43 -1.54 40.39
N SER A 55 13.16 -2.02 41.41
CA SER A 55 13.36 -3.45 41.71
C SER A 55 12.32 -4.10 42.64
N ARG A 56 11.31 -3.35 43.14
CA ARG A 56 10.24 -3.84 44.05
C ARG A 56 10.69 -4.41 45.41
N GLU A 57 11.92 -4.16 45.86
CA GLU A 57 12.26 -4.37 47.26
C GLU A 57 11.81 -3.15 48.07
N PHE A 58 10.64 -3.25 48.71
CA PHE A 58 10.14 -2.24 49.63
C PHE A 58 11.01 -2.18 50.90
N ALA A 59 12.18 -1.57 50.81
CA ALA A 59 12.98 -1.23 51.97
C ALA A 59 12.32 -0.09 52.76
N ILE A 60 12.49 -0.09 54.08
CA ILE A 60 11.92 0.89 55.01
C ILE A 60 12.55 2.30 54.83
N ILE A 61 13.72 2.36 54.18
CA ILE A 61 14.58 3.54 54.08
C ILE A 61 14.03 4.65 53.15
N PRO A 62 13.53 4.38 51.92
CA PRO A 62 12.93 5.40 51.06
C PRO A 62 11.62 5.97 51.63
N LEU A 63 10.86 5.15 52.38
CA LEU A 63 9.63 5.59 53.04
C LEU A 63 9.94 6.53 54.21
N LEU A 64 11.02 6.25 54.96
CA LEU A 64 11.51 7.12 56.03
C LEU A 64 12.09 8.43 55.51
N THR A 65 12.75 8.45 54.35
CA THR A 65 13.24 9.70 53.75
C THR A 65 12.09 10.55 53.20
N LEU A 66 11.11 9.95 52.52
CA LEU A 66 9.88 10.66 52.10
C LEU A 66 9.07 11.19 53.29
N ALA A 67 8.92 10.38 54.34
CA ALA A 67 8.27 10.80 55.58
C ALA A 67 9.06 11.90 56.29
N GLY A 68 10.40 11.82 56.32
CA GLY A 68 11.28 12.83 56.89
C GLY A 68 11.21 14.16 56.16
N VAL A 69 11.19 14.15 54.82
CA VAL A 69 11.00 15.35 54.00
C VAL A 69 9.61 15.94 54.21
N PHE A 70 8.57 15.11 54.27
CA PHE A 70 7.20 15.55 54.51
C PHE A 70 7.03 16.16 55.92
N ILE A 71 7.58 15.53 56.95
CA ILE A 71 7.59 16.04 58.33
C ILE A 71 8.41 17.34 58.42
N GLY A 72 9.52 17.43 57.70
CA GLY A 72 10.32 18.66 57.57
C GLY A 72 9.52 19.81 56.96
N PHE A 73 8.82 19.57 55.85
CA PHE A 73 7.93 20.55 55.24
C PHE A 73 6.76 20.94 56.14
N ALA A 74 6.14 19.96 56.84
CA ALA A 74 5.07 20.23 57.78
C ALA A 74 5.56 21.06 58.99
N ALA A 75 6.76 20.80 59.51
CA ALA A 75 7.37 21.57 60.59
C ALA A 75 7.70 23.01 60.17
N ILE A 76 8.24 23.20 58.96
CA ILE A 76 8.48 24.53 58.37
C ILE A 76 7.15 25.25 58.17
N ALA A 77 6.11 24.59 57.66
CA ALA A 77 4.79 25.19 57.49
C ALA A 77 4.18 25.63 58.83
N ILE A 78 4.36 24.85 59.89
CA ILE A 78 3.93 25.20 61.25
C ILE A 78 4.75 26.37 61.81
N GLU A 79 6.07 26.40 61.64
CA GLU A 79 6.90 27.53 62.08
C GLU A 79 6.60 28.81 61.29
N VAL A 80 6.36 28.73 59.99
CA VAL A 80 5.92 29.86 59.16
C VAL A 80 4.55 30.36 59.65
N PHE A 81 3.62 29.45 59.95
CA PHE A 81 2.29 29.80 60.46
C PHE A 81 2.36 30.46 61.85
N ILE A 82 3.27 30.02 62.74
CA ILE A 82 3.46 30.59 64.07
C ILE A 82 4.25 31.91 64.02
N ALA A 83 5.25 32.02 63.14
CA ALA A 83 5.97 33.28 62.88
C ALA A 83 5.02 34.35 62.30
N LEU A 84 4.10 33.96 61.42
CA LEU A 84 3.00 34.81 60.94
C LEU A 84 2.02 35.19 62.06
N SER A 85 1.75 34.27 62.99
CA SER A 85 0.87 34.51 64.15
C SER A 85 1.49 35.48 65.18
N PHE A 86 2.81 35.42 65.39
CA PHE A 86 3.54 36.33 66.29
C PHE A 86 3.89 37.68 65.62
N ALA A 87 4.08 37.71 64.29
CA ALA A 87 4.22 38.95 63.53
C ALA A 87 2.93 39.79 63.54
N ALA A 88 1.76 39.16 63.75
CA ALA A 88 0.48 39.84 63.92
C ALA A 88 0.33 40.63 65.24
N GLY A 89 1.31 40.54 66.16
CA GLY A 89 1.31 41.25 67.45
C GLY A 89 2.00 42.62 67.48
N ARG A 90 2.63 43.10 66.39
CA ARG A 90 3.20 44.46 66.31
C ARG A 90 2.65 45.19 65.09
N LYS A 91 1.80 46.20 65.34
CA LYS A 91 0.90 46.87 64.39
C LYS A 91 1.52 47.59 63.18
N ASN A 92 2.84 47.60 62.94
CA ASN A 92 3.45 48.45 61.89
C ASN A 92 4.34 47.72 60.85
N ALA A 93 4.27 46.39 60.71
CA ALA A 93 5.07 45.66 59.71
C ALA A 93 4.28 44.67 58.82
N MET A 94 2.97 44.87 58.65
CA MET A 94 2.10 43.91 57.94
C MET A 94 2.17 43.98 56.40
N GLY A 95 2.74 45.03 55.80
CA GLY A 95 2.82 45.13 54.33
C GLY A 95 4.04 44.41 53.73
N VAL A 96 5.22 44.62 54.30
CA VAL A 96 6.48 44.22 53.64
C VAL A 96 6.70 42.71 53.67
N GLY A 97 6.43 42.04 54.81
CA GLY A 97 6.70 40.61 54.97
C GLY A 97 5.85 39.70 54.06
N ALA A 98 4.55 39.97 53.96
CA ALA A 98 3.66 39.21 53.07
C ALA A 98 4.01 39.42 51.59
N THR A 99 4.35 40.65 51.21
CA THR A 99 4.72 40.99 49.83
C THR A 99 6.05 40.34 49.44
N THR A 100 7.04 40.32 50.35
CA THR A 100 8.33 39.64 50.13
C THR A 100 8.16 38.12 50.03
N GLN A 101 7.28 37.52 50.85
CA GLN A 101 6.99 36.09 50.78
C GLN A 101 6.29 35.69 49.48
N ILE A 102 5.31 36.48 49.03
CA ILE A 102 4.64 36.26 47.75
C ILE A 102 5.66 36.40 46.61
N ALA A 103 6.51 37.44 46.63
CA ALA A 103 7.52 37.65 45.60
C ALA A 103 8.53 36.49 45.53
N LEU A 104 9.03 35.99 46.67
CA LEU A 104 9.94 34.84 46.72
C LEU A 104 9.27 33.56 46.23
N ALA A 105 8.02 33.31 46.62
CA ALA A 105 7.25 32.17 46.15
C ALA A 105 7.01 32.24 44.63
N THR A 106 6.68 33.42 44.10
CA THR A 106 6.53 33.64 42.66
C THR A 106 7.85 33.43 41.92
N ILE A 107 8.97 33.96 42.41
CA ILE A 107 10.29 33.75 41.81
C ILE A 107 10.66 32.27 41.81
N LEU A 108 10.39 31.55 42.90
CA LEU A 108 10.69 30.13 43.01
C LEU A 108 9.82 29.31 42.05
N VAL A 109 8.52 29.60 41.97
CA VAL A 109 7.61 28.94 41.02
C VAL A 109 8.03 29.24 39.57
N LEU A 110 8.35 30.49 39.24
CA LEU A 110 8.84 30.86 37.91
C LEU A 110 10.19 30.21 37.59
N GLY A 111 11.10 30.14 38.56
CA GLY A 111 12.42 29.52 38.41
C GLY A 111 12.33 28.00 38.23
N VAL A 112 11.49 27.32 39.01
CA VAL A 112 11.21 25.88 38.85
C VAL A 112 10.53 25.62 37.52
N ASN A 113 9.53 26.43 37.14
CA ASN A 113 8.84 26.27 35.87
C ASN A 113 9.80 26.49 34.69
N PHE A 114 10.61 27.55 34.72
CA PHE A 114 11.63 27.83 33.71
C PHE A 114 12.67 26.69 33.63
N SER A 115 13.21 26.24 34.76
CA SER A 115 14.16 25.12 34.78
C SER A 115 13.51 23.83 34.26
N SER A 116 12.26 23.56 34.60
CA SER A 116 11.50 22.41 34.11
C SER A 116 11.24 22.48 32.61
N PHE A 117 11.13 23.67 31.99
CA PHE A 117 10.98 23.80 30.54
C PHE A 117 12.27 23.48 29.78
N TYR A 118 13.44 23.79 30.33
CA TYR A 118 14.73 23.53 29.67
C TYR A 118 15.34 22.17 30.01
N TYR A 119 15.03 21.61 31.18
CA TYR A 119 15.60 20.36 31.69
C TYR A 119 14.48 19.36 32.05
N TYR A 120 13.62 19.04 31.10
CA TYR A 120 12.61 18.01 31.29
C TYR A 120 13.18 16.61 31.00
N SER A 121 12.62 15.60 31.66
CA SER A 121 12.81 14.19 31.30
C SER A 121 11.43 13.57 31.12
N LEU A 122 11.22 12.90 30.00
CA LEU A 122 9.96 12.20 29.74
C LEU A 122 9.98 10.85 30.44
N PHE A 123 9.00 10.63 31.32
CA PHE A 123 8.82 9.38 32.04
C PHE A 123 7.58 8.66 31.52
N ASP A 124 7.78 7.47 30.97
CA ASP A 124 6.69 6.59 30.59
C ASP A 124 6.30 5.68 31.76
N PHE A 125 5.19 6.02 32.41
CA PHE A 125 4.60 5.26 33.50
C PHE A 125 3.63 4.17 33.04
N THR A 126 3.49 3.93 31.74
CA THR A 126 2.66 2.84 31.25
C THR A 126 3.32 1.49 31.53
N ARG A 127 2.50 0.50 31.87
CA ARG A 127 2.96 -0.86 32.20
C ARG A 127 3.80 -1.52 31.10
N ASN A 128 3.56 -1.11 29.84
CA ASN A 128 4.17 -1.70 28.66
C ASN A 128 5.09 -0.73 27.90
N HIS A 129 5.47 0.40 28.50
CA HIS A 129 6.36 1.39 27.87
C HIS A 129 5.90 1.85 26.47
N LEU A 130 4.59 2.08 26.33
CA LEU A 130 3.91 2.35 25.06
C LEU A 130 4.33 3.67 24.39
N PHE A 131 5.00 4.56 25.11
CA PHE A 131 5.41 5.89 24.69
C PHE A 131 6.93 6.06 24.65
N THR A 132 7.70 4.97 24.73
CA THR A 132 9.15 4.99 24.56
C THR A 132 9.60 3.96 23.53
N LEU A 133 10.43 4.37 22.58
CA LEU A 133 11.06 3.46 21.63
C LEU A 133 11.94 2.43 22.34
N PRO A 134 11.91 1.13 21.93
CA PRO A 134 12.83 0.13 22.46
C PRO A 134 14.29 0.45 22.17
N ASP A 135 15.17 0.07 23.09
CA ASP A 135 16.59 0.46 23.06
C ASP A 135 17.32 -0.02 21.80
N ASP A 136 16.97 -1.18 21.24
CA ASP A 136 17.54 -1.65 19.96
C ASP A 136 17.22 -0.69 18.80
N LEU A 137 15.97 -0.20 18.71
CA LEU A 137 15.59 0.77 17.69
C LEU A 137 16.28 2.12 17.89
N LYS A 138 16.41 2.56 19.15
CA LYS A 138 17.16 3.78 19.49
C LYS A 138 18.60 3.69 18.99
N ASN A 139 19.27 2.56 19.25
CA ASN A 139 20.64 2.33 18.81
C ASN A 139 20.76 2.35 17.28
N ARG A 140 19.82 1.73 16.55
CA ARG A 140 19.81 1.76 15.08
C ARG A 140 19.59 3.17 14.52
N LEU A 141 18.67 3.93 15.12
CA LEU A 141 18.37 5.30 14.71
C LEU A 141 19.54 6.26 14.98
N GLN A 142 20.28 6.10 16.07
CA GLN A 142 21.46 6.90 16.37
C GLN A 142 22.59 6.73 15.33
N ASN A 143 22.65 5.55 14.70
CA ASN A 143 23.64 5.23 13.65
C ASN A 143 23.28 5.79 12.27
N LEU A 144 22.12 6.45 12.10
CA LEU A 144 21.77 7.12 10.86
C LEU A 144 22.69 8.32 10.61
N LYS A 145 23.32 8.33 9.43
CA LYS A 145 24.31 9.34 9.03
C LYS A 145 23.67 10.60 8.44
N GLU A 146 22.48 10.48 7.86
CA GLU A 146 21.85 11.54 7.07
C GLU A 146 20.80 12.32 7.87
N GLU A 147 20.71 13.63 7.60
CA GLU A 147 19.62 14.46 8.12
C GLU A 147 18.32 14.10 7.39
N THR A 148 17.34 13.61 8.15
CA THR A 148 16.06 13.12 7.62
C THR A 148 14.95 14.13 7.92
N THR A 149 14.25 14.58 6.89
CA THR A 149 13.02 15.35 7.04
C THR A 149 11.82 14.43 6.91
N VAL A 150 10.98 14.39 7.94
CA VAL A 150 9.69 13.70 7.92
C VAL A 150 8.60 14.70 7.55
N VAL A 151 7.94 14.47 6.44
CA VAL A 151 6.87 15.33 5.93
C VAL A 151 5.55 14.61 6.10
N VAL A 152 4.66 15.14 6.94
CA VAL A 152 3.32 14.60 7.17
C VAL A 152 2.35 15.34 6.26
N CYS A 153 1.90 14.69 5.19
CA CYS A 153 0.97 15.26 4.23
C CYS A 153 -0.45 14.81 4.56
N GLN A 154 -1.28 15.76 4.99
CA GLN A 154 -2.73 15.63 5.13
C GLN A 154 -3.36 16.15 3.84
N LEU A 155 -3.77 15.22 2.98
CA LEU A 155 -4.49 15.52 1.75
C LEU A 155 -6.01 15.49 1.96
N HIS A 156 -6.48 15.10 3.14
CA HIS A 156 -7.86 14.70 3.44
C HIS A 156 -8.40 13.67 2.44
N LYS A 157 -7.47 12.87 1.87
CA LYS A 157 -7.71 11.72 1.02
C LYS A 157 -7.27 10.51 1.80
N THR A 158 -8.19 9.82 2.44
CA THR A 158 -7.95 8.50 3.02
C THR A 158 -7.98 7.46 1.89
N TYR A 159 -6.88 6.79 1.53
CA TYR A 159 -7.00 5.69 0.56
C TYR A 159 -7.50 4.41 1.17
N GLY A 160 -8.10 3.60 0.31
CA GLY A 160 -9.04 2.59 0.74
C GLY A 160 -10.36 3.16 1.30
N ASN A 161 -10.62 4.47 1.23
CA ASN A 161 -11.96 5.01 1.37
C ASN A 161 -12.58 5.04 -0.03
N PHE A 162 -13.37 4.01 -0.34
CA PHE A 162 -14.02 3.79 -1.63
C PHE A 162 -15.27 4.67 -1.83
N THR A 163 -15.40 5.71 -1.01
CA THR A 163 -16.53 6.64 -0.99
C THR A 163 -16.01 8.06 -1.09
N ASP A 164 -16.56 8.86 -2.01
CA ASP A 164 -16.09 10.21 -2.34
C ASP A 164 -16.15 11.23 -1.18
N LYS A 165 -16.75 10.87 -0.04
CA LYS A 165 -16.89 11.74 1.14
C LYS A 165 -16.42 11.01 2.41
N PRO A 166 -15.39 11.51 3.11
CA PRO A 166 -14.97 10.99 4.41
C PRO A 166 -16.10 11.09 5.44
N ASP A 167 -16.25 10.06 6.27
CA ASP A 167 -17.20 10.05 7.38
C ASP A 167 -16.57 10.58 8.70
N ARG A 168 -17.37 10.63 9.77
CA ARG A 168 -16.90 11.12 11.08
C ARG A 168 -15.74 10.30 11.65
N TYR A 169 -15.68 9.01 11.37
CA TYR A 169 -14.64 8.11 11.86
C TYR A 169 -13.36 8.28 11.06
N ASP A 170 -13.46 8.57 9.76
CA ASP A 170 -12.32 8.90 8.91
C ASP A 170 -11.59 10.16 9.41
N TYR A 171 -12.31 11.26 9.63
CA TYR A 171 -11.71 12.48 10.19
C TYR A 171 -11.15 12.27 11.60
N ALA A 172 -11.84 11.48 12.44
CA ALA A 172 -11.36 11.18 13.78
C ALA A 172 -10.08 10.32 13.76
N ALA A 173 -10.02 9.34 12.85
CA ALA A 173 -8.84 8.52 12.60
C ALA A 173 -7.68 9.38 12.12
N GLU A 174 -7.89 10.24 11.12
CA GLU A 174 -6.88 11.15 10.57
C GLU A 174 -6.24 12.02 11.65
N ARG A 175 -7.05 12.75 12.43
CA ARG A 175 -6.55 13.62 13.51
C ARG A 175 -5.71 12.85 14.52
N LEU A 176 -6.16 11.65 14.88
CA LEU A 176 -5.46 10.81 15.82
C LEU A 176 -4.15 10.28 15.23
N VAL A 177 -4.13 9.84 13.97
CA VAL A 177 -2.92 9.40 13.28
C VAL A 177 -1.91 10.54 13.23
N VAL A 178 -2.31 11.75 12.86
CA VAL A 178 -1.45 12.93 12.85
C VAL A 178 -0.87 13.20 14.24
N GLY A 179 -1.69 13.11 15.28
CA GLY A 179 -1.24 13.21 16.67
C GLY A 179 -0.18 12.16 17.00
N LYS A 180 -0.42 10.90 16.64
CA LYS A 180 0.53 9.79 16.87
C LYS A 180 1.83 9.94 16.12
N VAL A 181 1.80 10.48 14.91
CA VAL A 181 3.02 10.77 14.14
C VAL A 181 3.81 11.89 14.81
N LYS A 182 3.14 12.97 15.27
CA LYS A 182 3.80 14.05 16.02
C LYS A 182 4.45 13.53 17.30
N ASP A 183 3.73 12.72 18.08
CA ASP A 183 4.26 12.10 19.31
C ASP A 183 5.53 11.27 19.01
N LEU A 184 5.49 10.45 17.97
CA LEU A 184 6.63 9.60 17.58
C LEU A 184 7.82 10.42 17.08
N VAL A 185 7.54 11.48 16.33
CA VAL A 185 8.54 12.43 15.86
C VAL A 185 9.20 13.17 17.02
N ASP A 186 8.43 13.61 18.00
CA ASP A 186 8.96 14.34 19.14
C ASP A 186 9.88 13.42 19.97
N GLN A 187 9.57 12.12 20.05
CA GLN A 187 10.51 11.12 20.57
C GLN A 187 11.78 11.01 19.71
N LEU A 188 11.68 11.11 18.38
CA LEU A 188 12.86 11.09 17.50
C LEU A 188 13.74 12.33 17.63
N ARG A 189 13.16 13.50 17.95
CA ARG A 189 13.93 14.73 18.19
C ARG A 189 14.86 14.63 19.40
N GLU A 190 14.59 13.74 20.34
CA GLU A 190 15.50 13.48 21.47
C GLU A 190 16.88 12.97 21.02
N PHE A 191 16.98 12.36 19.83
CA PHE A 191 18.24 11.91 19.25
C PHE A 191 19.07 13.02 18.58
N GLY A 192 18.57 14.26 18.59
CA GLY A 192 19.28 15.46 18.12
C GLY A 192 18.61 16.15 16.93
N PRO A 193 19.22 17.23 16.39
CA PRO A 193 18.65 18.06 15.32
C PRO A 193 18.54 17.36 13.95
N ARG A 194 18.89 16.06 13.86
CA ARG A 194 18.92 15.28 12.61
C ARG A 194 17.54 14.98 12.04
N PHE A 195 16.48 15.05 12.86
CA PHE A 195 15.11 14.79 12.45
C PHE A 195 14.30 16.09 12.42
N ARG A 196 14.01 16.58 11.22
CA ARG A 196 13.13 17.75 11.01
C ARG A 196 11.74 17.28 10.63
N VAL A 197 10.70 17.91 11.17
CA VAL A 197 9.32 17.55 10.82
C VAL A 197 8.51 18.71 10.34
N VAL A 198 7.82 18.50 9.24
CA VAL A 198 6.97 19.48 8.57
C VAL A 198 5.61 18.84 8.35
N VAL A 199 4.57 19.48 8.84
CA VAL A 199 3.19 19.08 8.57
C VAL A 199 2.67 19.96 7.45
N LEU A 200 2.22 19.32 6.37
CA LEU A 200 1.56 19.95 5.24
C LEU A 200 0.09 19.52 5.26
N ASP A 201 -0.79 20.49 5.41
CA ASP A 201 -2.23 20.30 5.40
C ASP A 201 -2.79 21.08 4.23
N VAL A 202 -3.45 20.40 3.28
CA VAL A 202 -3.98 21.00 2.05
C VAL A 202 -5.12 21.98 2.33
N GLU A 203 -5.84 21.82 3.44
CA GLU A 203 -6.90 22.75 3.85
C GLU A 203 -6.36 24.00 4.56
N GLU A 204 -5.07 24.04 4.89
CA GLU A 204 -4.45 25.18 5.56
C GLU A 204 -4.11 26.31 4.57
N GLU A 205 -4.48 27.56 4.88
CA GLU A 205 -4.16 28.73 4.04
C GLU A 205 -2.66 28.89 3.74
N SER A 206 -1.81 28.41 4.64
CA SER A 206 -0.35 28.50 4.50
C SER A 206 0.29 27.34 3.70
N TYR A 207 -0.52 26.40 3.20
CA TYR A 207 -0.08 25.19 2.49
C TYR A 207 0.92 25.49 1.36
N GLU A 208 0.52 26.32 0.39
CA GLU A 208 1.34 26.65 -0.78
C GLU A 208 2.68 27.27 -0.38
N ARG A 209 2.67 28.14 0.63
CA ARG A 209 3.90 28.75 1.13
C ARG A 209 4.82 27.70 1.77
N LYS A 210 4.29 26.81 2.61
CA LYS A 210 5.08 25.74 3.26
C LYS A 210 5.61 24.73 2.24
N LEU A 211 4.79 24.33 1.26
CA LEU A 211 5.16 23.42 0.19
C LEU A 211 6.30 24.01 -0.65
N ASN A 212 6.18 25.26 -1.10
CA ASN A 212 7.22 25.91 -1.89
C ASN A 212 8.53 26.09 -1.09
N GLN A 213 8.44 26.41 0.20
CA GLN A 213 9.63 26.49 1.07
C GLN A 213 10.32 25.14 1.29
N LEU A 214 9.55 24.06 1.42
CA LEU A 214 10.09 22.72 1.60
C LEU A 214 10.73 22.18 0.31
N THR A 215 10.11 22.45 -0.83
CA THR A 215 10.45 21.82 -2.12
C THR A 215 11.37 22.64 -3.00
N GLN A 216 11.78 23.85 -2.57
CA GLN A 216 12.61 24.76 -3.36
C GLN A 216 13.88 24.10 -3.94
N ASN A 217 14.48 23.18 -3.18
CA ASN A 217 15.69 22.43 -3.57
C ASN A 217 15.47 20.91 -3.53
N ALA A 218 14.24 20.47 -3.78
CA ALA A 218 13.81 19.06 -3.73
C ALA A 218 12.67 18.78 -4.74
N PRO A 219 12.94 18.82 -6.07
CA PRO A 219 11.92 18.59 -7.09
C PRO A 219 11.32 17.18 -7.05
N GLU A 220 12.09 16.15 -6.65
CA GLU A 220 11.55 14.78 -6.56
C GLU A 220 10.57 14.67 -5.41
N LEU A 221 10.87 15.27 -4.26
CA LEU A 221 9.93 15.38 -3.14
C LEU A 221 8.64 16.10 -3.54
N ARG A 222 8.73 17.18 -4.32
CA ARG A 222 7.55 17.90 -4.83
C ARG A 222 6.65 16.99 -5.64
N LYS A 223 7.24 16.32 -6.64
CA LYS A 223 6.52 15.40 -7.51
C LYS A 223 5.85 14.29 -6.68
N ALA A 224 6.56 13.74 -5.70
CA ALA A 224 6.03 12.68 -4.85
C ALA A 224 4.82 13.12 -4.01
N ILE A 225 4.87 14.33 -3.43
CA ILE A 225 3.76 14.92 -2.67
C ILE A 225 2.55 15.16 -3.58
N GLU A 226 2.77 15.74 -4.77
CA GLU A 226 1.70 16.05 -5.73
C GLU A 226 1.05 14.78 -6.31
N THR A 227 1.82 13.71 -6.51
CA THR A 227 1.32 12.41 -7.02
C THR A 227 0.80 11.47 -5.93
N ALA A 228 0.83 11.87 -4.65
CA ALA A 228 0.46 10.98 -3.57
C ALA A 228 -1.05 10.67 -3.61
N PRO A 229 -1.45 9.39 -3.56
CA PRO A 229 -2.85 9.01 -3.67
C PRO A 229 -3.64 9.21 -2.36
N GLU A 230 -2.97 9.28 -1.21
CA GLU A 230 -3.59 9.48 0.12
C GLU A 230 -2.71 10.26 1.09
N ASN A 231 -3.29 10.57 2.25
CA ASN A 231 -2.59 10.93 3.46
C ASN A 231 -1.37 10.03 3.68
N SER A 232 -0.21 10.67 3.61
CA SER A 232 1.07 9.99 3.51
C SER A 232 2.11 10.69 4.36
N ILE A 233 3.03 9.90 4.88
CA ILE A 233 4.21 10.36 5.58
C ILE A 233 5.39 10.08 4.65
N PHE A 234 6.12 11.12 4.29
CA PHE A 234 7.33 11.02 3.49
C PHE A 234 8.55 11.15 4.39
N PHE A 235 9.52 10.28 4.18
CA PHE A 235 10.84 10.37 4.77
C PHE A 235 11.79 10.77 3.64
N TRP A 236 12.43 11.92 3.77
CA TRP A 236 13.30 12.47 2.75
C TRP A 236 14.66 12.82 3.35
N ALA A 237 15.72 12.46 2.63
CA ALA A 237 17.08 12.84 2.99
C ALA A 237 17.89 13.18 1.73
N LYS A 238 18.93 14.00 1.91
CA LYS A 238 19.90 14.32 0.86
C LYS A 238 21.13 13.46 1.03
N LYS A 239 21.40 12.62 0.04
CA LYS A 239 22.60 11.80 0.00
C LYS A 239 23.74 12.58 -0.64
N ALA A 240 24.82 12.77 0.11
CA ALA A 240 26.04 13.34 -0.41
C ALA A 240 26.72 12.33 -1.36
N THR A 241 26.72 12.63 -2.65
CA THR A 241 27.42 11.85 -3.66
C THR A 241 28.89 12.30 -3.77
N LEU A 242 29.75 11.43 -4.32
CA LEU A 242 31.17 11.77 -4.57
C LEU A 242 31.26 13.08 -5.40
N ALA A 243 32.32 13.85 -5.15
CA ALA A 243 32.50 15.29 -5.41
C ALA A 243 32.23 15.85 -6.84
N SER A 244 31.75 15.04 -7.79
CA SER A 244 31.47 15.41 -9.18
C SER A 244 30.02 15.18 -9.64
N SER A 245 29.08 14.86 -8.74
CA SER A 245 27.66 14.65 -9.10
C SER A 245 26.72 15.44 -8.19
N ALA A 246 25.55 15.83 -8.70
CA ALA A 246 24.52 16.47 -7.88
C ALA A 246 24.11 15.52 -6.73
N PRO A 247 23.79 16.06 -5.54
CA PRO A 247 23.30 15.24 -4.44
C PRO A 247 22.01 14.52 -4.86
N SER A 248 21.98 13.21 -4.70
CA SER A 248 20.80 12.40 -5.02
C SER A 248 19.78 12.47 -3.88
N GLU A 249 18.51 12.65 -4.23
CA GLU A 249 17.41 12.57 -3.26
C GLU A 249 17.10 11.11 -2.94
N ILE A 250 16.95 10.79 -1.65
CA ILE A 250 16.40 9.49 -1.24
C ILE A 250 15.10 9.71 -0.49
N MET A 251 14.12 8.87 -0.78
CA MET A 251 12.77 9.04 -0.26
C MET A 251 12.08 7.70 -0.03
N GLN A 252 11.41 7.61 1.12
CA GLN A 252 10.45 6.54 1.42
C GLN A 252 9.11 7.15 1.76
N ARG A 253 8.04 6.40 1.48
CA ARG A 253 6.67 6.77 1.78
C ARG A 253 6.03 5.68 2.62
N ILE A 254 5.23 6.09 3.60
CA ILE A 254 4.29 5.23 4.31
C ILE A 254 2.93 5.92 4.32
N SER A 255 1.86 5.17 4.06
CA SER A 255 0.52 5.73 4.18
C SER A 255 0.00 5.68 5.60
N PHE A 256 -1.04 6.46 5.89
CA PHE A 256 -1.65 6.43 7.21
C PHE A 256 -2.20 5.04 7.54
N ASN A 257 -2.75 4.33 6.54
CA ASN A 257 -3.27 2.97 6.70
C ASN A 257 -2.20 1.92 7.00
N GLU A 258 -0.98 2.11 6.49
CA GLU A 258 0.19 1.27 6.81
C GLU A 258 0.76 1.55 8.21
N PHE A 259 0.29 2.60 8.88
CA PHE A 259 0.69 2.98 10.23
C PHE A 259 -0.41 2.65 11.26
N TYR A 260 -1.62 3.18 11.06
CA TYR A 260 -2.83 2.83 11.80
C TYR A 260 -3.99 2.60 10.83
N ARG A 261 -4.65 1.47 10.97
CA ARG A 261 -5.81 1.13 10.14
C ARG A 261 -7.11 1.36 10.89
N LEU A 262 -8.06 2.04 10.27
CA LEU A 262 -9.41 2.19 10.83
C LEU A 262 -10.21 0.88 10.68
N ASP A 263 -10.78 0.39 11.78
CA ASP A 263 -11.77 -0.70 11.76
C ASP A 263 -13.16 -0.07 11.96
N LYS A 264 -13.83 0.25 10.84
CA LYS A 264 -15.14 0.93 10.88
C LYS A 264 -16.21 0.01 11.46
N THR A 265 -16.18 -1.28 11.11
CA THR A 265 -17.12 -2.27 11.64
C THR A 265 -17.07 -2.32 13.17
N SER A 266 -15.87 -2.48 13.74
CA SER A 266 -15.71 -2.47 15.20
C SER A 266 -15.96 -1.09 15.81
N SER A 267 -15.66 -0.01 15.08
CA SER A 267 -15.92 1.35 15.56
C SER A 267 -17.41 1.63 15.72
N GLN A 268 -18.24 1.12 14.82
CA GLN A 268 -19.70 1.27 14.89
C GLN A 268 -20.33 0.34 15.94
N LEU A 269 -19.89 -0.91 16.00
CA LEU A 269 -20.43 -1.91 16.94
C LEU A 269 -19.99 -1.70 18.39
N ALA A 270 -18.91 -0.93 18.63
CA ALA A 270 -18.42 -0.67 19.98
C ALA A 270 -19.50 -0.03 20.88
N ASN A 271 -19.43 -0.31 22.19
CA ASN A 271 -20.33 0.22 23.21
C ASN A 271 -21.82 -0.06 22.90
N GLU A 272 -22.16 -1.31 22.59
CA GLU A 272 -23.55 -1.71 22.28
C GLU A 272 -24.15 -0.90 21.11
N GLY A 273 -23.34 -0.58 20.10
CA GLY A 273 -23.76 0.22 18.95
C GLY A 273 -23.75 1.75 19.16
N ARG A 274 -23.34 2.25 20.33
CA ARG A 274 -23.15 3.70 20.56
C ARG A 274 -21.90 4.27 19.87
N GLY A 275 -21.02 3.40 19.42
CA GLY A 275 -19.81 3.70 18.68
C GLY A 275 -18.62 4.11 19.55
N ASN A 276 -17.42 3.80 19.06
CA ASN A 276 -16.13 4.22 19.58
C ASN A 276 -15.10 4.24 18.45
N LEU A 277 -14.10 5.13 18.46
CA LEU A 277 -13.04 5.04 17.45
C LEU A 277 -12.15 3.84 17.75
N VAL A 278 -12.01 2.93 16.78
CA VAL A 278 -11.16 1.73 16.85
C VAL A 278 -10.13 1.77 15.73
N LEU A 279 -8.85 1.85 16.10
CA LEU A 279 -7.71 1.79 15.18
C LEU A 279 -6.86 0.55 15.46
N LEU A 280 -6.37 -0.10 14.41
CA LEU A 280 -5.44 -1.21 14.48
C LEU A 280 -4.03 -0.70 14.19
N PRO A 281 -3.12 -0.66 15.18
CA PRO A 281 -1.72 -0.35 14.92
C PRO A 281 -1.13 -1.41 13.97
N GLN A 282 -0.40 -0.98 12.96
CA GLN A 282 0.29 -1.87 12.03
C GLN A 282 1.73 -2.07 12.50
N GLY A 283 2.13 -3.30 12.81
CA GLY A 283 3.45 -3.64 13.36
C GLY A 283 3.41 -4.91 14.21
N SER A 284 4.57 -5.40 14.63
CA SER A 284 4.69 -6.58 15.48
C SER A 284 4.16 -6.34 16.91
N GLU A 285 3.80 -7.43 17.58
CA GLU A 285 3.34 -7.39 18.97
C GLU A 285 4.43 -6.78 19.86
N GLY A 286 4.10 -5.68 20.55
CA GLY A 286 4.99 -4.96 21.47
C GLY A 286 5.46 -3.60 20.96
N LEU A 287 5.79 -3.47 19.68
CA LEU A 287 6.21 -2.21 19.06
C LEU A 287 5.05 -1.40 18.46
N GLY A 288 3.95 -2.07 18.13
CA GLY A 288 2.76 -1.44 17.56
C GLY A 288 3.09 -0.61 16.31
N ALA A 289 2.47 0.55 16.17
CA ALA A 289 2.61 1.40 14.98
C ALA A 289 4.01 2.02 14.81
N ALA A 290 4.85 2.06 15.85
CA ALA A 290 6.18 2.68 15.76
C ALA A 290 7.13 1.90 14.83
N GLU A 291 6.96 0.59 14.71
CA GLU A 291 7.83 -0.26 13.90
C GLU A 291 7.84 0.07 12.40
N PRO A 292 6.70 0.09 11.67
CA PRO A 292 6.73 0.41 10.25
C PRO A 292 7.28 1.82 9.99
N PHE A 293 7.01 2.76 10.89
CA PHE A 293 7.56 4.12 10.79
C PHE A 293 9.09 4.13 10.89
N VAL A 294 9.65 3.52 11.93
CA VAL A 294 11.11 3.45 12.13
C VAL A 294 11.79 2.67 11.01
N ARG A 295 11.19 1.56 10.57
CA ARG A 295 11.77 0.74 9.50
C ARG A 295 11.91 1.52 8.19
N ARG A 296 10.95 2.37 7.84
CA ARG A 296 11.01 3.20 6.62
C ARG A 296 12.14 4.20 6.67
N ILE A 297 12.45 4.75 7.85
CA ILE A 297 13.63 5.59 8.06
C ILE A 297 14.89 4.75 7.88
N LEU A 298 14.97 3.57 8.48
CA LEU A 298 16.14 2.69 8.37
C LEU A 298 16.36 2.15 6.95
N SER A 299 15.31 2.05 6.14
CA SER A 299 15.35 1.58 4.75
C SER A 299 15.34 2.71 3.71
N LEU A 300 15.66 3.95 4.11
CA LEU A 300 15.71 5.11 3.20
C LEU A 300 16.58 4.84 1.96
N ASP A 301 17.71 4.18 2.17
CA ASP A 301 18.70 3.84 1.15
C ASP A 301 18.44 2.51 0.41
N ALA A 302 17.38 1.78 0.76
CA ALA A 302 17.11 0.48 0.15
C ALA A 302 16.66 0.63 -1.31
N PRO A 303 17.20 -0.17 -2.25
CA PRO A 303 16.76 -0.13 -3.63
C PRO A 303 15.28 -0.54 -3.75
N LYS A 304 14.58 0.07 -4.70
CA LYS A 304 13.22 -0.32 -5.06
C LYS A 304 13.23 -1.75 -5.62
N PRO A 305 12.29 -2.62 -5.21
CA PRO A 305 12.18 -3.95 -5.78
C PRO A 305 11.78 -3.84 -7.26
N LYS A 306 12.39 -4.67 -8.09
CA LYS A 306 12.11 -4.71 -9.53
C LYS A 306 11.13 -5.83 -9.84
N VAL A 307 10.03 -5.49 -10.49
CA VAL A 307 8.96 -6.41 -10.87
C VAL A 307 8.93 -6.56 -12.38
N ALA A 308 9.13 -7.78 -12.87
CA ALA A 308 8.93 -8.13 -14.27
C ALA A 308 7.46 -8.51 -14.52
N ILE A 309 6.82 -7.92 -15.52
CA ILE A 309 5.50 -8.32 -16.01
C ILE A 309 5.68 -8.99 -17.37
N ALA A 310 5.48 -10.31 -17.42
CA ALA A 310 5.70 -11.12 -18.62
C ALA A 310 4.40 -11.33 -19.39
N VAL A 311 4.24 -10.62 -20.50
CA VAL A 311 3.01 -10.59 -21.32
C VAL A 311 3.26 -11.11 -22.72
N VAL A 312 2.21 -11.64 -23.35
CA VAL A 312 2.34 -12.24 -24.68
C VAL A 312 2.68 -11.22 -25.78
N ASP A 313 2.17 -9.99 -25.74
CA ASP A 313 2.42 -8.96 -26.78
C ASP A 313 2.48 -7.55 -26.17
N GLU A 314 3.00 -6.59 -26.92
CA GLU A 314 3.15 -5.17 -26.58
C GLU A 314 1.84 -4.52 -26.11
N TRP A 315 0.70 -4.86 -26.71
CA TRP A 315 -0.58 -4.23 -26.34
C TRP A 315 -1.11 -4.64 -24.95
N LEU A 316 -0.64 -5.76 -24.39
CA LEU A 316 -0.90 -6.19 -23.01
C LEU A 316 0.12 -5.65 -22.02
N THR A 317 1.15 -4.93 -22.45
CA THR A 317 2.15 -4.36 -21.53
C THR A 317 1.53 -3.28 -20.65
N SER A 318 2.27 -2.87 -19.62
CA SER A 318 1.85 -1.75 -18.79
C SER A 318 1.90 -0.38 -19.49
N LYS A 319 2.50 -0.31 -20.69
CA LYS A 319 2.48 0.84 -21.59
C LYS A 319 1.64 0.56 -22.85
N GLY A 320 0.77 -0.45 -22.78
CA GLY A 320 -0.10 -0.92 -23.86
C GLY A 320 -1.31 -0.01 -24.09
N THR A 321 -2.40 -0.59 -24.61
CA THR A 321 -3.64 0.15 -24.91
C THR A 321 -4.54 0.26 -23.69
N ASP A 322 -5.49 1.20 -23.68
CA ASP A 322 -6.41 1.35 -22.55
C ASP A 322 -7.33 0.13 -22.37
N SER A 323 -7.71 -0.53 -23.48
CA SER A 323 -8.67 -1.65 -23.46
C SER A 323 -8.09 -2.96 -22.93
N PHE A 324 -6.78 -3.16 -23.10
CA PHE A 324 -6.12 -4.45 -22.84
C PHE A 324 -4.81 -4.32 -22.02
N GLY A 325 -4.21 -3.14 -21.97
CA GLY A 325 -2.96 -2.90 -21.27
C GLY A 325 -3.08 -2.96 -19.76
N LEU A 326 -1.92 -2.97 -19.11
CA LEU A 326 -1.76 -3.11 -17.66
C LEU A 326 -1.31 -1.79 -17.01
N ALA A 327 -1.77 -0.66 -17.53
CA ALA A 327 -1.35 0.67 -17.05
C ALA A 327 -1.75 0.90 -15.59
N GLY A 328 -2.95 0.46 -15.20
CA GLY A 328 -3.42 0.54 -13.82
C GLY A 328 -2.54 -0.26 -12.85
N LEU A 329 -2.05 -1.44 -13.28
CA LEU A 329 -1.13 -2.28 -12.52
C LEU A 329 0.22 -1.58 -12.30
N ARG A 330 0.82 -1.02 -13.35
CA ARG A 330 2.09 -0.28 -13.22
C ARG A 330 1.94 0.93 -12.30
N LYS A 331 0.91 1.74 -12.50
CA LYS A 331 0.62 2.92 -11.67
C LYS A 331 0.52 2.54 -10.19
N SER A 332 -0.20 1.44 -9.89
CA SER A 332 -0.34 0.91 -8.54
C SER A 332 1.00 0.50 -7.93
N LEU A 333 1.79 -0.30 -8.65
CA LEU A 333 3.11 -0.76 -8.21
C LEU A 333 4.11 0.41 -8.02
N GLU A 334 4.22 1.30 -9.00
CA GLU A 334 5.14 2.45 -8.94
C GLU A 334 4.78 3.42 -7.79
N SER A 335 3.48 3.62 -7.53
CA SER A 335 3.00 4.46 -6.42
C SER A 335 3.39 3.94 -5.03
N GLN A 336 3.67 2.63 -4.93
CA GLN A 336 4.11 1.93 -3.72
C GLN A 336 5.62 1.64 -3.70
N GLY A 337 6.37 2.26 -4.62
CA GLY A 337 7.83 2.20 -4.63
C GLY A 337 8.40 0.95 -5.28
N PHE A 338 7.67 0.26 -6.14
CA PHE A 338 8.20 -0.78 -7.01
C PHE A 338 8.72 -0.17 -8.33
N ASP A 339 9.69 -0.81 -8.95
CA ASP A 339 10.14 -0.53 -10.31
C ASP A 339 9.57 -1.59 -11.26
N VAL A 340 8.94 -1.19 -12.37
CA VAL A 340 8.18 -2.08 -13.25
C VAL A 340 8.84 -2.19 -14.61
N LYS A 341 9.16 -3.43 -14.99
CA LYS A 341 9.75 -3.80 -16.27
C LYS A 341 8.80 -4.72 -17.04
N ASP A 342 8.41 -4.31 -18.24
CA ASP A 342 7.64 -5.17 -19.14
C ASP A 342 8.55 -6.13 -19.90
N LEU A 343 8.14 -7.40 -19.98
CA LEU A 343 8.78 -8.43 -20.79
C LEU A 343 7.76 -8.96 -21.80
N ILE A 344 8.02 -8.74 -23.08
CA ILE A 344 7.19 -9.17 -24.20
C ILE A 344 7.68 -10.54 -24.67
N LEU A 345 6.76 -11.50 -24.71
CA LEU A 345 7.08 -12.92 -24.96
C LEU A 345 6.85 -13.36 -26.41
N ARG A 346 6.06 -12.63 -27.20
CA ARG A 346 5.78 -12.94 -28.62
C ARG A 346 5.59 -11.68 -29.46
N LYS A 347 5.78 -11.82 -30.77
CA LYS A 347 5.40 -10.81 -31.78
C LYS A 347 4.23 -11.31 -32.61
N LEU A 348 3.00 -10.92 -32.27
CA LEU A 348 1.80 -11.40 -32.98
C LEU A 348 1.62 -10.75 -34.36
N ARG A 349 2.20 -9.57 -34.57
CA ARG A 349 2.09 -8.82 -35.84
C ARG A 349 3.01 -9.36 -36.94
N GLN A 350 4.01 -10.16 -36.58
CA GLN A 350 4.86 -10.87 -37.54
C GLN A 350 4.12 -12.12 -38.02
N ARG A 351 4.19 -12.43 -39.32
CA ARG A 351 3.59 -13.65 -39.90
C ARG A 351 4.69 -14.53 -40.51
N PRO A 352 4.91 -15.77 -40.03
CA PRO A 352 4.29 -16.37 -38.84
C PRO A 352 4.72 -15.64 -37.55
N SER A 353 3.92 -15.76 -36.48
CA SER A 353 4.27 -15.17 -35.19
C SER A 353 5.53 -15.84 -34.62
N SER A 354 6.40 -15.07 -33.99
CA SER A 354 7.64 -15.56 -33.39
C SER A 354 7.65 -15.34 -31.87
N SER A 355 8.24 -16.29 -31.14
CA SER A 355 8.51 -16.15 -29.71
C SER A 355 9.75 -15.28 -29.50
N VAL A 356 9.69 -14.37 -28.53
CA VAL A 356 10.75 -13.40 -28.25
C VAL A 356 10.89 -13.17 -26.74
N ALA A 357 11.95 -12.49 -26.32
CA ALA A 357 12.09 -11.97 -24.96
C ALA A 357 12.57 -10.53 -25.08
N TYR A 358 11.63 -9.59 -25.24
CA TYR A 358 11.91 -8.19 -25.53
C TYR A 358 11.49 -7.30 -24.38
N THR A 359 12.26 -6.25 -24.12
CA THR A 359 11.74 -5.11 -23.35
C THR A 359 10.77 -4.27 -24.19
N PHE A 360 9.97 -3.43 -23.54
CA PHE A 360 9.09 -2.49 -24.25
C PHE A 360 9.87 -1.58 -25.21
N ASP A 361 11.04 -1.09 -24.79
CA ASP A 361 11.85 -0.18 -25.59
C ASP A 361 12.45 -0.87 -26.84
N GLU A 362 12.81 -2.16 -26.74
CA GLU A 362 13.20 -2.97 -27.90
C GLU A 362 12.04 -3.14 -28.90
N SER A 363 10.83 -3.42 -28.43
CA SER A 363 9.64 -3.54 -29.30
C SER A 363 9.30 -2.21 -29.96
N LYS A 364 9.39 -1.11 -29.19
CA LYS A 364 9.19 0.25 -29.69
C LYS A 364 10.22 0.60 -30.77
N LEU A 365 11.49 0.26 -30.58
CA LEU A 365 12.54 0.48 -31.57
C LEU A 365 12.23 -0.26 -32.88
N ASP A 366 11.88 -1.54 -32.82
CA ASP A 366 11.54 -2.34 -34.01
C ASP A 366 10.35 -1.73 -34.77
N ARG A 367 9.31 -1.28 -34.05
CA ARG A 367 8.17 -0.56 -34.64
C ARG A 367 8.60 0.74 -35.33
N LEU A 368 9.46 1.54 -34.68
CA LEU A 368 9.95 2.79 -35.25
C LEU A 368 10.80 2.54 -36.50
N ASP A 369 11.66 1.53 -36.48
CA ASP A 369 12.46 1.15 -37.64
C ASP A 369 11.59 0.64 -38.79
N GLN A 370 10.54 -0.15 -38.52
CA GLN A 370 9.58 -0.56 -39.55
C GLN A 370 8.80 0.64 -40.12
N LYS A 371 8.39 1.58 -39.26
CA LYS A 371 7.72 2.82 -39.68
C LYS A 371 8.64 3.65 -40.57
N LEU A 372 9.90 3.84 -40.19
CA LEU A 372 10.89 4.59 -40.97
C LEU A 372 11.18 3.93 -42.32
N ARG A 373 11.30 2.60 -42.37
CA ARG A 373 11.43 1.85 -43.64
C ARG A 373 10.25 2.13 -44.58
N ASN A 374 9.03 2.01 -44.08
CA ASN A 374 7.82 2.27 -44.88
C ASN A 374 7.71 3.73 -45.33
N LEU A 375 8.05 4.68 -44.46
CA LEU A 375 8.07 6.11 -44.81
C LEU A 375 9.11 6.41 -45.90
N ASN A 376 10.32 5.84 -45.81
CA ASN A 376 11.35 6.02 -46.82
C ASN A 376 10.92 5.48 -48.19
N LEU A 377 10.33 4.29 -48.25
CA LEU A 377 9.81 3.71 -49.49
C LEU A 377 8.70 4.56 -50.12
N ASN A 378 7.80 5.10 -49.30
CA ASN A 378 6.75 5.98 -49.80
C ASN A 378 7.29 7.33 -50.30
N LEU A 379 8.28 7.91 -49.61
CA LEU A 379 8.94 9.12 -50.08
C LEU A 379 9.62 8.92 -51.44
N GLU A 380 10.30 7.79 -51.63
CA GLU A 380 10.89 7.45 -52.94
C GLU A 380 9.82 7.28 -54.03
N ARG A 381 8.66 6.70 -53.71
CA ARG A 381 7.52 6.59 -54.63
C ARG A 381 6.94 7.97 -54.98
N PHE A 382 6.84 8.87 -54.01
CA PHE A 382 6.40 10.25 -54.27
C PHE A 382 7.40 11.02 -55.13
N ASP A 383 8.71 10.84 -54.93
CA ASP A 383 9.75 11.43 -55.79
C ASP A 383 9.56 10.99 -57.25
N LYS A 384 9.42 9.68 -57.49
CA LYS A 384 9.17 9.13 -58.84
C LYS A 384 7.83 9.60 -59.43
N GLY A 385 6.80 9.75 -58.60
CA GLY A 385 5.48 10.24 -59.01
C GLY A 385 5.51 11.73 -59.40
N ILE A 386 6.20 12.57 -58.64
CA ILE A 386 6.39 13.99 -58.94
C ILE A 386 7.18 14.15 -60.24
N ASP A 387 8.25 13.37 -60.42
CA ASP A 387 9.07 13.41 -61.64
C ASP A 387 8.28 12.98 -62.88
N SER A 388 7.48 11.91 -62.78
CA SER A 388 6.70 11.41 -63.92
C SER A 388 5.54 12.32 -64.28
N LEU A 389 4.75 12.79 -63.31
CA LEU A 389 3.66 13.74 -63.54
C LEU A 389 4.17 15.11 -63.98
N GLY A 390 5.29 15.57 -63.42
CA GLY A 390 5.94 16.82 -63.86
C GLY A 390 6.34 16.78 -65.33
N LYS A 391 6.87 15.63 -65.81
CA LYS A 391 7.13 15.40 -67.24
C LYS A 391 5.84 15.41 -68.07
N MET A 392 4.77 14.78 -67.60
CA MET A 392 3.47 14.80 -68.31
C MET A 392 2.89 16.21 -68.40
N VAL A 393 2.88 16.99 -67.30
CA VAL A 393 2.44 18.39 -67.31
C VAL A 393 3.25 19.20 -68.32
N THR A 394 4.58 19.01 -68.34
CA THR A 394 5.46 19.72 -69.28
C THR A 394 5.13 19.34 -70.72
N GLN A 395 5.02 18.03 -71.01
CA GLN A 395 4.68 17.51 -72.34
C GLN A 395 3.32 18.04 -72.84
N TRP A 396 2.28 17.99 -71.99
CA TRP A 396 0.94 18.46 -72.35
C TRP A 396 0.87 19.98 -72.56
N LYS A 397 1.76 20.76 -71.93
CA LYS A 397 1.86 22.22 -72.15
C LYS A 397 2.63 22.58 -73.40
N SER A 398 3.73 21.88 -73.69
CA SER A 398 4.67 22.27 -74.76
C SER A 398 4.38 21.64 -76.12
N THR A 399 3.73 20.47 -76.16
CA THR A 399 3.55 19.71 -77.41
C THR A 399 2.28 20.16 -78.16
N PRO A 400 2.32 20.32 -79.50
CA PRO A 400 1.14 20.62 -80.31
C PRO A 400 0.04 19.54 -80.22
N ILE A 401 -1.22 19.94 -80.31
CA ILE A 401 -2.39 19.04 -80.16
C ILE A 401 -2.35 17.81 -81.10
N PRO A 402 -2.03 17.93 -82.41
CA PRO A 402 -2.00 16.76 -83.30
C PRO A 402 -0.96 15.71 -82.91
N GLU A 403 0.14 16.13 -82.31
CA GLU A 403 1.19 15.22 -81.81
C GLU A 403 0.78 14.56 -80.50
N LEU A 404 0.05 15.27 -79.63
CA LEU A 404 -0.54 14.71 -78.42
C LEU A 404 -1.63 13.68 -78.73
N GLU A 405 -2.50 13.95 -79.71
CA GLU A 405 -3.51 13.00 -80.18
C GLU A 405 -2.87 11.70 -80.67
N LYS A 406 -1.73 11.80 -81.37
CA LYS A 406 -0.96 10.63 -81.83
C LYS A 406 -0.31 9.89 -80.66
N ALA A 407 0.26 10.60 -79.69
CA ALA A 407 0.95 10.00 -78.54
C ALA A 407 -0.01 9.31 -77.56
N TYR A 408 -1.25 9.80 -77.44
CA TYR A 408 -2.27 9.29 -76.51
C TYR A 408 -3.46 8.63 -77.23
N ALA A 409 -3.32 8.27 -78.52
CA ALA A 409 -4.40 7.75 -79.37
C ALA A 409 -5.12 6.53 -78.77
N GLU A 410 -4.36 5.64 -78.11
CA GLU A 410 -4.87 4.43 -77.47
C GLU A 410 -5.74 4.74 -76.23
N LEU A 411 -5.38 5.77 -75.46
CA LEU A 411 -6.14 6.24 -74.29
C LEU A 411 -7.38 7.03 -74.69
N LEU A 412 -7.32 7.77 -75.81
CA LEU A 412 -8.41 8.61 -76.32
C LEU A 412 -9.48 7.83 -77.10
N ARG A 413 -9.21 6.56 -77.48
CA ARG A 413 -10.14 5.67 -78.22
C ARG A 413 -10.80 6.34 -79.45
N GLY A 414 -10.05 7.17 -80.17
CA GLY A 414 -10.52 7.88 -81.36
C GLY A 414 -11.21 9.24 -81.11
N GLY A 415 -11.23 9.73 -79.86
CA GLY A 415 -11.65 11.10 -79.53
C GLY A 415 -10.63 12.16 -79.99
N ARG A 416 -11.11 13.35 -80.37
CA ARG A 416 -10.28 14.52 -80.71
C ARG A 416 -10.07 15.43 -79.50
N LEU A 417 -8.88 15.98 -79.35
CA LEU A 417 -8.51 16.90 -78.28
C LEU A 417 -8.86 18.35 -78.67
N SER A 418 -9.57 19.05 -77.79
CA SER A 418 -9.76 20.50 -77.90
C SER A 418 -8.81 21.26 -76.97
N GLU A 419 -8.64 22.56 -77.20
CA GLU A 419 -7.88 23.42 -76.29
C GLU A 419 -8.44 23.44 -74.86
N ASN A 420 -9.76 23.41 -74.72
CA ASN A 420 -10.40 23.34 -73.40
C ASN A 420 -10.08 22.00 -72.72
N SER A 421 -10.18 20.88 -73.45
CA SER A 421 -9.84 19.56 -72.93
C SER A 421 -8.37 19.45 -72.50
N ARG A 422 -7.46 20.08 -73.23
CA ARG A 422 -6.04 20.17 -72.84
C ARG A 422 -5.88 20.96 -71.55
N LYS A 423 -6.58 22.08 -71.41
CA LYS A 423 -6.52 22.94 -70.22
C LYS A 423 -7.04 22.20 -68.99
N ASP A 424 -8.17 21.52 -69.10
CA ASP A 424 -8.76 20.70 -68.03
C ASP A 424 -7.81 19.57 -67.61
N GLN A 425 -7.17 18.90 -68.59
CA GLN A 425 -6.24 17.81 -68.31
C GLN A 425 -4.94 18.31 -67.63
N VAL A 426 -4.42 19.45 -68.05
CA VAL A 426 -3.25 20.09 -67.42
C VAL A 426 -3.59 20.52 -65.99
N GLU A 427 -4.75 21.13 -65.77
CA GLU A 427 -5.22 21.51 -64.44
C GLU A 427 -5.39 20.29 -63.52
N TYR A 428 -5.94 19.20 -64.05
CA TYR A 428 -6.02 17.93 -63.35
C TYR A 428 -4.63 17.40 -62.95
N PHE A 429 -3.67 17.34 -63.88
CA PHE A 429 -2.32 16.88 -63.56
C PHE A 429 -1.58 17.80 -62.58
N GLU A 430 -1.76 19.11 -62.66
CA GLU A 430 -1.20 20.05 -61.71
C GLU A 430 -1.82 19.91 -60.31
N SER A 431 -3.13 19.66 -60.24
CA SER A 431 -3.83 19.36 -58.99
C SER A 431 -3.27 18.07 -58.36
N GLU A 432 -3.13 17.00 -59.14
CA GLU A 432 -2.55 15.74 -58.67
C GLU A 432 -1.09 15.89 -58.24
N LEU A 433 -0.31 16.69 -58.97
CA LEU A 433 1.07 17.00 -58.60
C LEU A 433 1.15 17.76 -57.28
N ARG A 434 0.25 18.74 -57.04
CA ARG A 434 0.13 19.42 -55.74
C ARG A 434 -0.26 18.44 -54.64
N ASN A 435 -1.25 17.58 -54.86
CA ASN A 435 -1.70 16.58 -53.90
C ASN A 435 -0.55 15.64 -53.46
N ILE A 436 0.28 15.20 -54.42
CA ILE A 436 1.44 14.34 -54.14
C ILE A 436 2.54 15.11 -53.41
N GLN A 437 2.79 16.37 -53.78
CA GLN A 437 3.75 17.22 -53.06
C GLN A 437 3.34 17.45 -51.60
N ASP A 438 2.06 17.76 -51.35
CA ASP A 438 1.51 17.92 -50.01
C ASP A 438 1.60 16.62 -49.20
N ALA A 439 1.27 15.48 -49.83
CA ALA A 439 1.43 14.16 -49.20
C ALA A 439 2.89 13.88 -48.85
N LYS A 440 3.83 14.20 -49.74
CA LYS A 440 5.27 14.06 -49.50
C LYS A 440 5.73 14.91 -48.32
N GLU A 441 5.27 16.16 -48.20
CA GLU A 441 5.59 17.01 -47.05
C GLU A 441 5.06 16.44 -45.73
N ARG A 442 3.82 15.93 -45.72
CA ARG A 442 3.25 15.26 -44.53
C ARG A 442 4.10 14.05 -44.12
N PHE A 443 4.51 13.22 -45.08
CA PHE A 443 5.35 12.05 -44.82
C PHE A 443 6.77 12.43 -44.36
N LYS A 444 7.34 13.53 -44.85
CA LYS A 444 8.60 14.08 -44.33
C LYS A 444 8.48 14.47 -42.86
N LYS A 445 7.42 15.18 -42.47
CA LYS A 445 7.17 15.53 -41.06
C LYS A 445 7.04 14.29 -40.17
N GLN A 446 6.27 13.29 -40.61
CA GLN A 446 6.15 12.02 -39.88
C GLN A 446 7.48 11.27 -39.74
N LYS A 447 8.36 11.34 -40.76
CA LYS A 447 9.70 10.75 -40.71
C LYS A 447 10.58 11.48 -39.70
N GLU A 448 10.56 12.81 -39.69
CA GLU A 448 11.31 13.62 -38.71
C GLU A 448 10.85 13.34 -37.27
N GLU A 449 9.54 13.23 -37.04
CA GLU A 449 8.98 12.84 -35.74
C GLU A 449 9.43 11.44 -35.32
N ALA A 450 9.35 10.46 -36.21
CA ALA A 450 9.81 9.10 -35.93
C ALA A 450 11.32 9.03 -35.65
N LEU A 451 12.13 9.84 -36.33
CA LEU A 451 13.58 9.97 -36.04
C LEU A 451 13.85 10.60 -34.68
N LYS A 452 13.09 11.65 -34.31
CA LYS A 452 13.18 12.26 -32.98
C LYS A 452 12.86 11.23 -31.89
N GLU A 453 11.78 10.47 -32.05
CA GLU A 453 11.41 9.42 -31.10
C GLU A 453 12.47 8.31 -31.01
N ARG A 454 13.05 7.90 -32.15
CA ARG A 454 14.11 6.89 -32.20
C ARG A 454 15.38 7.36 -31.48
N ASN A 455 15.73 8.64 -31.60
CA ASN A 455 16.92 9.21 -30.96
C ASN A 455 16.77 9.41 -29.45
N LEU A 456 15.56 9.28 -28.89
CA LEU A 456 15.34 9.27 -27.44
C LEU A 456 15.69 7.92 -26.79
N LEU A 457 15.85 6.86 -27.60
CA LEU A 457 16.18 5.52 -27.14
C LEU A 457 17.70 5.32 -27.20
N ASP A 458 18.22 4.45 -26.32
CA ASP A 458 19.60 3.96 -26.42
C ASP A 458 19.70 2.90 -27.53
N VAL A 459 19.76 3.38 -28.78
CA VAL A 459 19.68 2.53 -29.97
C VAL A 459 20.80 1.49 -30.01
N ASP A 460 22.01 1.85 -29.60
CA ASP A 460 23.16 0.94 -29.68
C ASP A 460 23.01 -0.24 -28.71
N SER A 461 22.63 0.03 -27.45
CA SER A 461 22.36 -1.03 -26.47
C SER A 461 21.19 -1.93 -26.89
N LEU A 462 20.11 -1.34 -27.41
CA LEU A 462 18.93 -2.09 -27.85
C LEU A 462 19.24 -2.97 -29.07
N ILE A 463 20.06 -2.50 -30.02
CA ILE A 463 20.51 -3.31 -31.16
C ILE A 463 21.37 -4.48 -30.69
N GLU A 464 22.26 -4.28 -29.73
CA GLU A 464 23.03 -5.38 -29.14
C GLU A 464 22.12 -6.43 -28.49
N GLN A 465 21.09 -6.00 -27.76
CA GLN A 465 20.09 -6.91 -27.18
C GLN A 465 19.29 -7.65 -28.27
N GLN A 466 18.94 -7.00 -29.38
CA GLN A 466 18.25 -7.62 -30.50
C GLN A 466 19.10 -8.66 -31.23
N ARG A 467 20.43 -8.55 -31.21
CA ARG A 467 21.35 -9.55 -31.79
C ARG A 467 21.43 -10.85 -31.00
N MET A 468 20.99 -10.85 -29.75
CA MET A 468 20.96 -12.06 -28.93
C MET A 468 19.81 -12.98 -29.38
N THR A 469 20.15 -14.02 -30.14
CA THR A 469 19.19 -14.97 -30.72
C THR A 469 18.80 -16.10 -29.78
N ASP A 470 19.63 -16.41 -28.77
CA ASP A 470 19.31 -17.40 -27.75
C ASP A 470 18.23 -16.86 -26.81
N LEU A 471 17.03 -17.39 -26.96
CA LEU A 471 15.83 -16.96 -26.24
C LEU A 471 15.94 -17.22 -24.73
N GLU A 472 16.48 -18.38 -24.33
CA GLU A 472 16.61 -18.76 -22.92
C GLU A 472 17.67 -17.88 -22.24
N ALA A 473 18.85 -17.72 -22.86
CA ALA A 473 19.91 -16.88 -22.33
C ALA A 473 19.46 -15.41 -22.21
N LYS A 474 18.79 -14.88 -23.24
CA LYS A 474 18.28 -13.51 -23.25
C LYS A 474 17.26 -13.28 -22.13
N MET A 475 16.28 -14.16 -22.01
CA MET A 475 15.26 -14.04 -20.96
C MET A 475 15.88 -14.14 -19.56
N ASN A 476 16.86 -15.03 -19.36
CA ASN A 476 17.61 -15.14 -18.11
C ASN A 476 18.35 -13.85 -17.74
N ILE A 477 18.98 -13.17 -18.71
CA ILE A 477 19.64 -11.87 -18.50
C ILE A 477 18.61 -10.81 -18.12
N LEU A 478 17.48 -10.74 -18.84
CA LEU A 478 16.45 -9.74 -18.55
C LEU A 478 15.80 -9.91 -17.18
N LEU A 479 15.65 -11.16 -16.70
CA LEU A 479 15.11 -11.51 -15.40
C LEU A 479 16.15 -11.50 -14.27
N ALA A 480 17.45 -11.46 -14.58
CA ALA A 480 18.51 -11.50 -13.56
C ALA A 480 18.39 -10.35 -12.54
N ASP A 481 18.01 -9.17 -13.02
CA ASP A 481 17.86 -7.95 -12.22
C ASP A 481 16.48 -7.80 -11.58
N CYS A 482 15.54 -8.72 -11.82
CA CYS A 482 14.18 -8.63 -11.30
C CYS A 482 14.05 -9.43 -10.00
N ASP A 483 13.28 -8.93 -9.03
CA ASP A 483 13.04 -9.58 -7.74
C ASP A 483 11.75 -10.40 -7.74
N LEU A 484 10.77 -10.04 -8.57
CA LEU A 484 9.49 -10.70 -8.71
C LEU A 484 9.11 -10.83 -10.19
N LEU A 485 8.50 -11.96 -10.55
CA LEU A 485 7.94 -12.19 -11.88
C LEU A 485 6.41 -12.35 -11.79
N ILE A 486 5.68 -11.48 -12.48
CA ILE A 486 4.22 -11.55 -12.65
C ILE A 486 3.92 -12.08 -14.05
N VAL A 487 3.06 -13.10 -14.13
CA VAL A 487 2.70 -13.79 -15.38
C VAL A 487 1.17 -13.74 -15.56
N PRO A 488 0.64 -12.65 -16.15
CA PRO A 488 -0.78 -12.54 -16.46
C PRO A 488 -1.12 -13.26 -17.79
N ARG A 489 -2.12 -14.14 -17.76
CA ARG A 489 -2.75 -14.77 -18.93
C ARG A 489 -4.25 -14.49 -18.95
N PRO A 490 -4.67 -13.28 -19.37
CA PRO A 490 -6.08 -12.97 -19.53
C PRO A 490 -6.67 -13.78 -20.70
N THR A 491 -7.68 -14.61 -20.43
CA THR A 491 -8.40 -15.40 -21.45
C THR A 491 -9.86 -14.99 -21.55
N LEU A 492 -10.69 -15.33 -20.56
CA LEU A 492 -12.13 -15.01 -20.58
C LEU A 492 -12.45 -13.68 -19.87
N HIS A 493 -12.84 -12.67 -20.64
CA HIS A 493 -13.33 -11.40 -20.12
C HIS A 493 -14.82 -11.51 -19.78
N ASP A 494 -15.62 -11.98 -20.74
CA ASP A 494 -17.07 -12.14 -20.62
C ASP A 494 -17.54 -13.21 -21.60
N VAL A 495 -18.19 -14.26 -21.09
CA VAL A 495 -18.73 -15.35 -21.93
C VAL A 495 -20.08 -14.99 -22.57
N ILE A 496 -20.69 -13.87 -22.19
CA ILE A 496 -21.99 -13.40 -22.71
C ILE A 496 -21.77 -12.51 -23.95
N THR A 497 -20.91 -11.50 -23.88
CA THR A 497 -20.80 -10.46 -24.92
C THR A 497 -19.60 -10.59 -25.87
N ASP A 498 -18.77 -11.62 -25.70
CA ASP A 498 -17.71 -12.16 -26.59
C ASP A 498 -16.56 -11.24 -27.08
N ASP A 499 -16.77 -9.93 -27.31
CA ASP A 499 -15.88 -9.06 -28.11
C ASP A 499 -14.43 -8.88 -27.59
N ARG A 500 -14.12 -9.32 -26.37
CA ARG A 500 -12.80 -9.14 -25.73
C ARG A 500 -12.12 -10.42 -25.28
N ASN A 501 -12.73 -11.60 -25.48
CA ASN A 501 -12.10 -12.85 -25.06
C ASN A 501 -10.81 -13.10 -25.86
N LEU A 502 -9.80 -13.61 -25.18
CA LEU A 502 -8.51 -13.97 -25.76
C LEU A 502 -8.34 -15.50 -25.73
N PRO A 503 -7.95 -16.14 -26.85
CA PRO A 503 -7.73 -17.57 -26.88
C PRO A 503 -6.67 -18.01 -25.88
N PHE A 504 -6.81 -19.20 -25.31
CA PHE A 504 -5.81 -19.73 -24.38
C PHE A 504 -4.47 -19.96 -25.09
N TRP A 505 -4.51 -20.54 -26.29
CA TRP A 505 -3.32 -20.81 -27.12
C TRP A 505 -2.52 -19.55 -27.48
N LEU A 506 -3.11 -18.35 -27.36
CA LEU A 506 -2.42 -17.08 -27.59
C LEU A 506 -1.22 -16.96 -26.65
N HIS A 507 -1.39 -17.36 -25.39
CA HIS A 507 -0.40 -17.23 -24.32
C HIS A 507 0.64 -18.36 -24.29
N GLY A 508 0.60 -19.28 -25.27
CA GLY A 508 1.52 -20.40 -25.35
C GLY A 508 2.97 -19.97 -25.51
N LEU A 509 3.82 -20.45 -24.60
CA LEU A 509 5.25 -20.17 -24.56
C LEU A 509 6.10 -21.31 -25.14
N GLU A 510 7.30 -20.96 -25.62
CA GLU A 510 8.30 -21.96 -26.01
C GLU A 510 9.03 -22.52 -24.78
N LYS A 511 9.55 -23.75 -24.92
CA LYS A 511 10.28 -24.43 -23.85
C LYS A 511 11.47 -23.62 -23.31
N ALA A 512 12.16 -22.87 -24.18
CA ALA A 512 13.26 -21.98 -23.78
C ALA A 512 12.80 -20.87 -22.81
N GLN A 513 11.60 -20.32 -22.99
CA GLN A 513 11.02 -19.31 -22.09
C GLN A 513 10.63 -19.95 -20.75
N ILE A 514 10.01 -21.13 -20.78
CA ILE A 514 9.66 -21.89 -19.57
C ILE A 514 10.91 -22.25 -18.77
N ASN A 515 12.00 -22.67 -19.43
CA ASN A 515 13.28 -22.96 -18.78
C ASN A 515 13.87 -21.71 -18.09
N ALA A 516 13.76 -20.53 -18.70
CA ALA A 516 14.20 -19.28 -18.08
C ALA A 516 13.35 -18.91 -16.86
N MET A 517 12.03 -19.11 -16.92
CA MET A 517 11.14 -18.93 -15.76
C MET A 517 11.46 -19.93 -14.65
N GLN A 518 11.70 -21.20 -14.99
CA GLN A 518 12.15 -22.22 -14.05
C GLN A 518 13.49 -21.83 -13.42
N SER A 519 14.43 -21.30 -14.20
CA SER A 519 15.73 -20.81 -13.72
C SER A 519 15.59 -19.62 -12.77
N PHE A 520 14.60 -18.76 -12.97
CA PHE A 520 14.25 -17.68 -12.04
C PHE A 520 13.74 -18.24 -10.69
N ILE A 521 12.84 -19.23 -10.74
CA ILE A 521 12.31 -19.90 -9.55
C ILE A 521 13.40 -20.71 -8.82
N LYS A 522 14.29 -21.40 -9.55
CA LYS A 522 15.45 -22.13 -9.01
C LYS A 522 16.36 -21.24 -8.16
N LYS A 523 16.44 -19.94 -8.48
CA LYS A 523 17.19 -18.93 -7.70
C LYS A 523 16.46 -18.48 -6.43
N GLY A 524 15.30 -19.08 -6.11
CA GLY A 524 14.46 -18.72 -4.96
C GLY A 524 13.65 -17.45 -5.17
N LYS A 525 13.57 -16.95 -6.40
CA LYS A 525 12.83 -15.73 -6.71
C LYS A 525 11.34 -16.03 -6.90
N PRO A 526 10.44 -15.24 -6.28
CA PRO A 526 9.01 -15.52 -6.25
C PRO A 526 8.31 -15.29 -7.59
N VAL A 527 7.20 -15.99 -7.80
CA VAL A 527 6.34 -15.85 -8.99
C VAL A 527 4.89 -15.60 -8.58
N PHE A 528 4.26 -14.64 -9.27
CA PHE A 528 2.82 -14.41 -9.22
C PHE A 528 2.18 -14.82 -10.56
N ALA A 529 1.52 -15.97 -10.61
CA ALA A 529 0.86 -16.45 -11.81
C ALA A 529 -0.64 -16.13 -11.78
N LEU A 530 -1.15 -15.45 -12.81
CA LEU A 530 -2.57 -15.16 -12.95
C LEU A 530 -3.07 -15.82 -14.23
N LEU A 531 -3.67 -17.00 -14.09
CA LEU A 531 -3.96 -17.89 -15.21
C LEU A 531 -5.47 -18.00 -15.41
N GLY A 532 -5.97 -17.39 -16.48
CA GLY A 532 -7.38 -17.50 -16.85
C GLY A 532 -7.80 -18.93 -17.26
N PRO A 533 -9.11 -19.18 -17.39
CA PRO A 533 -9.63 -20.47 -17.84
C PRO A 533 -9.11 -20.89 -19.23
N VAL A 534 -9.10 -22.21 -19.46
CA VAL A 534 -8.73 -22.84 -20.74
C VAL A 534 -9.93 -23.09 -21.66
N SER A 535 -11.15 -22.76 -21.20
CA SER A 535 -12.37 -22.97 -21.97
C SER A 535 -12.39 -22.09 -23.22
N GLU A 536 -12.73 -22.70 -24.36
CA GLU A 536 -12.79 -22.05 -25.67
C GLU A 536 -14.18 -22.30 -26.32
N PRO A 537 -14.71 -21.36 -27.11
CA PRO A 537 -15.95 -21.58 -27.87
C PRO A 537 -15.86 -22.80 -28.78
N SER A 538 -16.96 -23.54 -28.93
CA SER A 538 -17.00 -24.80 -29.71
C SER A 538 -16.73 -24.60 -31.21
N ASP A 539 -16.98 -23.39 -31.71
CA ASP A 539 -16.77 -22.98 -33.10
C ASP A 539 -15.36 -22.45 -33.37
N GLN A 540 -14.49 -22.44 -32.36
CA GLN A 540 -13.11 -22.01 -32.52
C GLN A 540 -12.34 -23.00 -33.41
N GLY A 541 -11.69 -22.44 -34.44
CA GLY A 541 -10.86 -23.22 -35.37
C GLY A 541 -9.62 -23.83 -34.72
N PRO A 542 -8.86 -24.66 -35.45
CA PRO A 542 -7.62 -25.23 -34.92
C PRO A 542 -6.61 -24.15 -34.54
N VAL A 543 -5.73 -24.48 -33.59
CA VAL A 543 -4.66 -23.58 -33.15
C VAL A 543 -3.85 -23.09 -34.36
N PRO A 544 -3.68 -21.76 -34.54
CA PRO A 544 -2.98 -21.23 -35.70
C PRO A 544 -1.50 -21.67 -35.75
N PRO A 545 -0.89 -21.79 -36.94
CA PRO A 545 0.53 -22.12 -37.07
C PRO A 545 1.43 -21.15 -36.30
N GLY A 546 2.38 -21.71 -35.55
CA GLY A 546 3.30 -20.96 -34.69
C GLY A 546 2.85 -20.84 -33.23
N PHE A 547 1.63 -21.22 -32.89
CA PHE A 547 1.12 -21.23 -31.50
C PHE A 547 1.13 -22.63 -30.90
N ILE A 548 1.11 -22.69 -29.56
CA ILE A 548 1.16 -23.92 -28.77
C ILE A 548 -0.04 -23.91 -27.81
N ALA A 549 -0.84 -24.97 -27.82
CA ALA A 549 -2.05 -25.07 -26.98
C ALA A 549 -1.72 -25.23 -25.49
N ASN A 550 -0.74 -26.07 -25.14
CA ASN A 550 -0.26 -26.28 -23.77
C ASN A 550 1.27 -26.18 -23.78
N ASP A 551 1.80 -25.20 -23.05
CA ASP A 551 3.23 -24.87 -23.03
C ASP A 551 4.00 -25.48 -21.84
N GLY A 552 3.32 -26.17 -20.93
CA GLY A 552 3.92 -26.78 -19.74
C GLY A 552 4.17 -25.82 -18.58
N PHE A 553 3.78 -24.53 -18.67
CA PHE A 553 3.90 -23.61 -17.52
C PHE A 553 3.04 -24.06 -16.34
N GLU A 554 1.82 -24.52 -16.61
CA GLU A 554 0.92 -25.07 -15.59
C GLU A 554 1.46 -26.36 -14.97
N GLU A 555 2.12 -27.20 -15.78
CA GLU A 555 2.76 -28.43 -15.32
C GLU A 555 3.94 -28.13 -14.38
N MET A 556 4.73 -27.11 -14.69
CA MET A 556 5.82 -26.62 -13.84
C MET A 556 5.29 -26.13 -12.47
N LEU A 557 4.21 -25.35 -12.45
CA LEU A 557 3.56 -24.93 -11.20
C LEU A 557 2.89 -26.10 -10.47
N GLY A 558 2.42 -27.12 -11.20
CA GLY A 558 1.92 -28.38 -10.66
C GLY A 558 2.97 -29.15 -9.85
N LYS A 559 4.24 -29.09 -10.25
CA LYS A 559 5.36 -29.68 -9.47
C LYS A 559 5.60 -28.96 -8.14
N LEU A 560 5.17 -27.70 -8.03
CA LEU A 560 5.19 -26.91 -6.80
C LEU A 560 3.92 -27.08 -5.94
N GLY A 561 2.99 -27.94 -6.36
CA GLY A 561 1.75 -28.23 -5.64
C GLY A 561 0.53 -27.43 -6.10
N PHE A 562 0.63 -26.59 -7.13
CA PHE A 562 -0.52 -25.82 -7.64
C PHE A 562 -1.24 -26.58 -8.75
N ARG A 563 -2.45 -27.07 -8.49
CA ARG A 563 -3.34 -27.70 -9.46
C ARG A 563 -4.38 -26.73 -9.95
N PHE A 564 -4.72 -26.87 -11.22
CA PHE A 564 -5.65 -25.97 -11.87
C PHE A 564 -6.80 -26.73 -12.48
N GLY A 565 -8.02 -26.29 -12.18
CA GLY A 565 -9.22 -26.81 -12.82
C GLY A 565 -9.27 -26.38 -14.27
N LYS A 566 -9.69 -27.31 -15.14
CA LYS A 566 -9.89 -27.03 -16.57
C LYS A 566 -11.20 -26.28 -16.86
N GLN A 567 -12.11 -26.27 -15.88
CA GLN A 567 -13.42 -25.68 -15.99
C GLN A 567 -13.44 -24.21 -15.61
N THR A 568 -14.39 -23.49 -16.17
CA THR A 568 -14.70 -22.10 -15.83
C THR A 568 -15.80 -22.08 -14.77
N VAL A 569 -15.68 -21.25 -13.73
CA VAL A 569 -16.74 -21.08 -12.74
C VAL A 569 -17.73 -20.03 -13.24
N LEU A 570 -19.02 -20.39 -13.27
CA LEU A 570 -20.14 -19.51 -13.56
C LEU A 570 -20.97 -19.30 -12.29
N PHE A 571 -21.69 -18.18 -12.25
CA PHE A 571 -22.56 -17.78 -11.15
C PHE A 571 -24.04 -17.84 -11.54
N ASP A 572 -24.91 -18.13 -10.57
CA ASP A 572 -26.36 -18.28 -10.83
C ASP A 572 -27.00 -17.01 -11.39
N GLU A 573 -26.50 -15.86 -10.97
CA GLU A 573 -26.94 -14.54 -11.46
C GLU A 573 -26.66 -14.36 -12.96
N GLU A 574 -25.70 -15.09 -13.53
CA GLU A 574 -25.35 -15.00 -14.96
C GLU A 574 -26.37 -15.71 -15.85
N VAL A 575 -27.18 -16.63 -15.31
CA VAL A 575 -28.24 -17.34 -16.05
C VAL A 575 -29.25 -16.37 -16.66
N GLU A 576 -29.63 -15.33 -15.92
CA GLU A 576 -30.51 -14.26 -16.42
C GLU A 576 -29.85 -13.48 -17.56
N GLY A 577 -28.57 -13.13 -17.40
CA GLY A 577 -27.79 -12.41 -18.42
C GLY A 577 -27.68 -13.17 -19.74
N PHE A 578 -27.49 -14.49 -19.69
CA PHE A 578 -27.55 -15.33 -20.90
C PHE A 578 -28.93 -15.27 -21.55
N GLY A 579 -30.01 -15.29 -20.77
CA GLY A 579 -31.39 -15.19 -21.27
C GLY A 579 -31.64 -13.86 -22.02
N GLU A 580 -31.22 -12.74 -21.44
CA GLU A 580 -31.36 -11.41 -22.05
C GLU A 580 -30.58 -11.27 -23.36
N GLN A 581 -29.34 -11.76 -23.39
CA GLN A 581 -28.50 -11.73 -24.58
C GLN A 581 -29.11 -12.57 -25.71
N MET A 582 -29.58 -13.79 -25.40
CA MET A 582 -30.24 -14.66 -26.38
C MET A 582 -31.56 -14.09 -26.90
N ALA A 583 -32.25 -13.27 -26.10
CA ALA A 583 -33.46 -12.54 -26.51
C ALA A 583 -33.16 -11.32 -27.42
N GLY A 584 -31.89 -11.03 -27.74
CA GLY A 584 -31.50 -9.98 -28.68
C GLY A 584 -31.61 -8.55 -28.13
N LEU A 585 -31.65 -8.37 -26.81
CA LEU A 585 -31.60 -7.04 -26.21
C LEU A 585 -30.22 -6.40 -26.45
N LEU A 586 -30.20 -5.22 -27.07
CA LEU A 586 -29.00 -4.43 -27.37
C LEU A 586 -28.11 -4.11 -26.15
N THR A 587 -28.61 -4.31 -24.93
CA THR A 587 -27.90 -4.08 -23.66
C THR A 587 -27.87 -5.30 -22.73
N GLY A 588 -28.45 -6.44 -23.16
CA GLY A 588 -28.60 -7.64 -22.34
C GLY A 588 -27.26 -8.23 -21.90
N GLY A 589 -27.15 -8.62 -20.63
CA GLY A 589 -25.96 -9.28 -20.06
C GLY A 589 -24.84 -8.39 -19.52
N THR A 590 -24.78 -7.10 -19.87
CA THR A 590 -23.71 -6.19 -19.41
C THR A 590 -23.85 -5.76 -17.93
N ALA A 591 -25.04 -5.93 -17.33
CA ALA A 591 -25.37 -5.45 -15.99
C ALA A 591 -25.36 -6.54 -14.89
N VAL A 592 -25.01 -7.79 -15.21
CA VAL A 592 -25.05 -8.88 -14.20
C VAL A 592 -24.00 -8.66 -13.13
N LYS A 593 -24.47 -8.39 -11.90
CA LYS A 593 -23.65 -8.20 -10.70
C LYS A 593 -23.35 -9.57 -10.07
N ILE A 594 -22.15 -10.09 -10.34
CA ILE A 594 -21.69 -11.35 -9.75
C ILE A 594 -21.46 -11.28 -8.23
N PRO A 595 -21.59 -12.40 -7.51
CA PRO A 595 -21.30 -12.49 -6.08
C PRO A 595 -19.86 -12.11 -5.72
N PRO A 596 -19.62 -11.55 -4.52
CA PRO A 596 -18.28 -11.35 -3.99
C PRO A 596 -17.60 -12.68 -3.63
N LEU A 597 -16.27 -12.69 -3.72
CA LEU A 597 -15.46 -13.79 -3.19
C LEU A 597 -15.50 -13.82 -1.67
N LEU A 598 -15.57 -15.03 -1.13
CA LEU A 598 -15.54 -15.31 0.30
C LEU A 598 -14.11 -15.24 0.82
N LEU A 599 -13.92 -14.52 1.93
CA LEU A 599 -12.67 -14.45 2.72
C LEU A 599 -12.71 -15.32 3.98
N ASN A 600 -13.91 -15.75 4.39
CA ASN A 600 -14.15 -16.61 5.53
C ASN A 600 -15.03 -17.78 5.06
N TRP A 601 -14.64 -19.01 5.40
CA TRP A 601 -15.39 -20.21 5.04
C TRP A 601 -15.06 -21.34 6.02
N ASN A 602 -15.89 -22.38 6.01
CA ASN A 602 -15.64 -23.60 6.77
C ASN A 602 -14.58 -24.44 6.05
N GLU A 603 -13.63 -25.02 6.77
CA GLU A 603 -12.53 -25.76 6.16
C GLU A 603 -12.99 -26.88 5.21
N GLY A 604 -12.33 -26.95 4.05
CA GLY A 604 -12.63 -27.93 3.01
C GLY A 604 -13.93 -27.67 2.22
N SER A 605 -14.64 -26.56 2.45
CA SER A 605 -15.84 -26.18 1.66
C SER A 605 -15.60 -26.13 0.15
N GLY A 606 -14.39 -25.72 -0.25
CA GLY A 606 -14.03 -25.52 -1.64
C GLY A 606 -13.65 -26.79 -2.41
N ARG A 607 -13.67 -27.98 -1.80
CA ARG A 607 -13.23 -29.24 -2.42
C ARG A 607 -14.26 -30.35 -2.20
N PRO A 608 -14.29 -31.38 -3.08
CA PRO A 608 -15.11 -32.56 -2.85
C PRO A 608 -14.84 -33.18 -1.46
N PRO A 609 -15.85 -33.73 -0.76
CA PRO A 609 -15.69 -34.25 0.60
C PRO A 609 -14.57 -35.29 0.77
N ALA A 610 -14.33 -36.12 -0.25
CA ALA A 610 -13.27 -37.13 -0.26
C ALA A 610 -11.84 -36.56 -0.39
N LEU A 611 -11.71 -35.30 -0.84
CA LEU A 611 -10.45 -34.62 -1.13
C LEU A 611 -10.21 -33.42 -0.21
N LYS A 612 -10.79 -33.45 1.00
CA LYS A 612 -10.56 -32.39 1.98
C LYS A 612 -9.09 -32.39 2.43
N PRO A 613 -8.39 -31.25 2.31
CA PRO A 613 -7.00 -31.14 2.70
C PRO A 613 -6.91 -31.00 4.22
N ASN A 614 -5.81 -31.49 4.79
CA ASN A 614 -5.45 -31.23 6.17
C ASN A 614 -4.59 -29.96 6.23
N TYR A 615 -5.25 -28.80 6.26
CA TYR A 615 -4.58 -27.51 6.35
C TYR A 615 -4.58 -26.95 7.77
N PRO A 616 -3.64 -26.06 8.12
CA PRO A 616 -3.71 -25.33 9.36
C PRO A 616 -4.94 -24.40 9.41
N GLU A 617 -5.53 -24.23 10.58
CA GLU A 617 -6.62 -23.26 10.81
C GLU A 617 -6.18 -21.81 10.58
N LYS A 618 -4.87 -21.53 10.72
CA LYS A 618 -4.31 -20.19 10.60
C LYS A 618 -4.44 -19.68 9.16
N ALA A 619 -5.16 -18.56 8.99
CA ALA A 619 -5.33 -17.89 7.71
C ALA A 619 -4.02 -17.42 7.09
N HIS A 620 -3.93 -17.45 5.76
CA HIS A 620 -2.84 -16.81 5.03
C HIS A 620 -2.76 -15.30 5.35
N PRO A 621 -1.56 -14.70 5.52
CA PRO A 621 -1.42 -13.27 5.76
C PRO A 621 -2.12 -12.38 4.71
N ILE A 622 -2.09 -12.78 3.43
CA ILE A 622 -2.79 -12.07 2.35
C ILE A 622 -4.31 -12.09 2.58
N ARG A 623 -4.88 -13.26 2.91
CA ARG A 623 -6.32 -13.40 3.20
C ARG A 623 -6.73 -12.54 4.40
N GLU A 624 -5.90 -12.56 5.44
CA GLU A 624 -6.13 -11.76 6.64
C GLU A 624 -6.06 -10.26 6.36
N SER A 625 -5.08 -9.81 5.56
CA SER A 625 -5.00 -8.42 5.11
C SER A 625 -6.26 -7.98 4.35
N MET A 626 -6.74 -8.82 3.42
CA MET A 626 -7.96 -8.53 2.68
C MET A 626 -9.18 -8.47 3.61
N ARG A 627 -9.25 -9.33 4.63
CA ARG A 627 -10.32 -9.32 5.64
C ARG A 627 -10.32 -8.05 6.46
N LEU A 628 -9.14 -7.58 6.89
CA LEU A 628 -8.99 -6.30 7.59
C LEU A 628 -9.35 -5.11 6.68
N THR A 629 -9.10 -5.23 5.37
CA THR A 629 -9.50 -4.24 4.36
C THR A 629 -11.00 -4.15 4.20
N ALA A 630 -11.70 -5.29 4.19
CA ALA A 630 -13.16 -5.29 4.16
C ALA A 630 -13.78 -4.57 5.37
N ARG A 631 -13.12 -4.65 6.53
CA ARG A 631 -13.58 -4.03 7.80
C ARG A 631 -13.27 -2.54 7.93
N SER A 632 -12.37 -2.00 7.10
CA SER A 632 -12.14 -0.55 7.05
C SER A 632 -13.26 0.20 6.33
N GLN A 633 -14.22 -0.51 5.74
CA GLN A 633 -15.43 0.05 5.16
C GLN A 633 -16.63 -0.09 6.10
N SER A 634 -17.62 0.77 5.91
CA SER A 634 -18.88 0.67 6.65
C SER A 634 -19.59 -0.65 6.32
N PRO A 635 -20.25 -1.31 7.28
CA PRO A 635 -21.00 -2.54 7.07
C PRO A 635 -22.02 -2.45 5.92
N ASP A 636 -22.60 -1.27 5.68
CA ASP A 636 -23.58 -1.01 4.62
C ASP A 636 -22.96 -0.91 3.21
N LYS A 637 -21.64 -0.75 3.12
CA LYS A 637 -20.88 -0.65 1.85
C LYS A 637 -19.60 -1.48 1.95
N PRO A 638 -19.72 -2.82 2.10
CA PRO A 638 -18.57 -3.68 2.31
C PRO A 638 -17.67 -3.67 1.08
N LEU A 639 -16.39 -3.85 1.32
CA LEU A 639 -15.43 -3.96 0.23
C LEU A 639 -15.46 -5.37 -0.37
N GLU A 640 -15.94 -5.45 -1.60
CA GLU A 640 -16.21 -6.73 -2.25
C GLU A 640 -15.22 -6.98 -3.40
N LEU A 641 -14.40 -8.02 -3.26
CA LEU A 641 -13.58 -8.53 -4.35
C LEU A 641 -14.44 -9.44 -5.23
N ARG A 642 -14.55 -9.11 -6.52
CA ARG A 642 -15.28 -9.91 -7.51
C ARG A 642 -14.33 -10.29 -8.65
N LEU A 643 -14.31 -11.57 -9.00
CA LEU A 643 -13.62 -12.10 -10.17
C LEU A 643 -14.68 -12.78 -11.05
N ARG A 644 -14.77 -12.35 -12.32
CA ARG A 644 -15.72 -12.91 -13.28
C ARG A 644 -15.06 -14.06 -14.03
N HIS A 645 -15.77 -15.18 -14.16
CA HIS A 645 -15.30 -16.40 -14.83
C HIS A 645 -13.93 -16.93 -14.35
N PRO A 646 -13.64 -17.00 -13.04
CA PRO A 646 -12.38 -17.58 -12.58
C PRO A 646 -12.39 -19.09 -12.83
N ARG A 647 -11.20 -19.69 -12.96
CA ARG A 647 -11.06 -21.15 -12.88
C ARG A 647 -10.68 -21.59 -11.46
N PRO A 648 -11.05 -22.81 -11.03
CA PRO A 648 -10.61 -23.33 -9.75
C PRO A 648 -9.07 -23.47 -9.67
N VAL A 649 -8.50 -23.10 -8.53
CA VAL A 649 -7.08 -23.27 -8.20
C VAL A 649 -6.99 -24.02 -6.89
N TYR A 650 -6.40 -25.21 -6.92
CA TYR A 650 -6.24 -26.07 -5.75
C TYR A 650 -4.76 -26.16 -5.39
N PHE A 651 -4.45 -26.03 -4.11
CA PHE A 651 -3.13 -26.39 -3.61
C PHE A 651 -3.11 -27.85 -3.14
N GLU A 652 -2.04 -28.58 -3.42
CA GLU A 652 -1.74 -29.92 -2.93
C GLU A 652 -0.38 -29.86 -2.26
N SER A 653 -0.35 -30.04 -0.93
CA SER A 653 0.91 -29.95 -0.19
C SER A 653 1.91 -31.01 -0.68
N PRO A 654 3.12 -30.61 -1.09
CA PRO A 654 4.19 -31.57 -1.37
C PRO A 654 4.43 -32.49 -0.18
N LYS A 655 4.83 -33.75 -0.44
CA LYS A 655 5.02 -34.76 0.61
C LYS A 655 6.07 -34.30 1.63
N GLY A 656 5.75 -34.41 2.92
CA GLY A 656 6.66 -34.06 4.02
C GLY A 656 6.70 -32.57 4.38
N MET A 657 5.91 -31.73 3.71
CA MET A 657 5.82 -30.30 4.00
C MET A 657 4.80 -30.02 5.12
N ASN A 658 5.23 -29.28 6.14
CA ASN A 658 4.34 -28.70 7.15
C ASN A 658 3.98 -27.27 6.74
N LEU A 659 2.69 -27.05 6.45
CA LEU A 659 2.19 -25.71 6.13
C LEU A 659 2.08 -24.87 7.41
N VAL A 660 2.50 -23.61 7.34
CA VAL A 660 2.32 -22.64 8.43
C VAL A 660 0.92 -22.00 8.37
N TYR A 661 0.40 -21.82 7.16
CA TYR A 661 -0.86 -21.15 6.88
C TYR A 661 -1.71 -22.00 5.95
N ASN A 662 -3.03 -21.80 6.01
CA ASN A 662 -3.94 -22.26 4.98
C ASN A 662 -3.60 -21.55 3.65
N PRO A 663 -3.26 -22.29 2.58
CA PRO A 663 -2.80 -21.70 1.32
C PRO A 663 -3.92 -21.09 0.49
N ASP A 664 -5.18 -21.48 0.71
CA ASP A 664 -6.32 -20.97 -0.06
C ASP A 664 -6.58 -19.49 0.30
N LEU A 665 -6.55 -18.61 -0.71
CA LEU A 665 -6.72 -17.17 -0.53
C LEU A 665 -8.19 -16.74 -0.57
N PHE A 666 -8.94 -17.22 -1.56
CA PHE A 666 -10.31 -16.83 -1.84
C PHE A 666 -11.16 -18.01 -2.32
N GLN A 667 -12.45 -17.99 -2.00
CA GLN A 667 -13.44 -18.93 -2.55
C GLN A 667 -14.59 -18.20 -3.24
N THR A 668 -15.21 -18.83 -4.23
CA THR A 668 -16.47 -18.35 -4.83
C THR A 668 -17.65 -18.54 -3.87
N SER A 669 -18.80 -17.96 -4.18
CA SER A 669 -20.06 -18.22 -3.45
C SER A 669 -20.54 -19.67 -3.65
N GLN A 670 -21.47 -20.11 -2.80
CA GLN A 670 -22.16 -21.40 -3.01
C GLN A 670 -23.05 -21.39 -4.26
N ASP A 671 -23.49 -20.19 -4.65
CA ASP A 671 -24.31 -19.91 -5.84
C ASP A 671 -23.46 -19.85 -7.12
N SER A 672 -22.62 -20.87 -7.29
CA SER A 672 -21.74 -21.04 -8.44
C SER A 672 -21.64 -22.51 -8.86
N TRP A 673 -21.22 -22.77 -10.09
CA TRP A 673 -20.87 -24.10 -10.57
C TRP A 673 -19.69 -24.04 -11.55
N ASN A 674 -18.97 -25.14 -11.70
CA ASN A 674 -17.93 -25.29 -12.70
C ASN A 674 -18.52 -25.83 -14.01
N GLU A 675 -18.19 -25.20 -15.12
CA GLU A 675 -18.68 -25.54 -16.45
C GLU A 675 -17.50 -25.82 -17.40
N ASN A 676 -17.59 -26.91 -18.15
CA ASN A 676 -16.60 -27.26 -19.16
C ASN A 676 -16.72 -26.32 -20.36
N GLN A 677 -17.97 -26.05 -20.74
CA GLN A 677 -18.34 -25.23 -21.88
C GLN A 677 -19.19 -24.03 -21.43
N PRO A 678 -18.55 -22.92 -21.01
CA PRO A 678 -19.24 -21.78 -20.40
C PRO A 678 -19.92 -20.85 -21.41
N PHE A 679 -19.94 -21.23 -22.70
CA PHE A 679 -20.50 -20.43 -23.78
C PHE A 679 -21.89 -20.93 -24.19
N PRO A 680 -22.80 -20.06 -24.63
CA PRO A 680 -24.06 -20.49 -25.24
C PRO A 680 -23.81 -21.31 -26.51
N GLU A 681 -24.23 -22.57 -26.52
CA GLU A 681 -24.05 -23.46 -27.67
C GLU A 681 -25.30 -23.54 -28.53
N MET A 682 -25.11 -23.69 -29.84
CA MET A 682 -26.23 -23.99 -30.73
C MET A 682 -26.62 -25.45 -30.59
N GLN A 683 -27.88 -25.71 -30.24
CA GLN A 683 -28.36 -27.07 -30.11
C GLN A 683 -28.41 -27.75 -31.49
N PRO A 684 -27.90 -28.99 -31.59
CA PRO A 684 -28.02 -29.78 -32.81
C PRO A 684 -29.50 -29.91 -33.19
N ASN A 685 -29.83 -29.56 -34.44
CA ASN A 685 -31.14 -29.74 -35.06
C ASN A 685 -32.29 -28.83 -34.58
N SER A 686 -32.10 -27.91 -33.63
CA SER A 686 -33.16 -26.93 -33.25
C SER A 686 -32.89 -25.51 -33.77
N GLY A 687 -31.63 -25.16 -34.04
CA GLY A 687 -31.24 -23.79 -34.39
C GLY A 687 -31.32 -22.81 -33.21
N GLU A 688 -31.66 -23.29 -32.01
CA GLU A 688 -31.73 -22.49 -30.78
C GLU A 688 -30.39 -22.52 -30.04
N ARG A 689 -30.01 -21.39 -29.44
CA ARG A 689 -28.87 -21.35 -28.51
C ARG A 689 -29.33 -21.79 -27.11
N LYS A 690 -28.53 -22.62 -26.45
CA LYS A 690 -28.75 -23.06 -25.07
C LYS A 690 -27.72 -22.42 -24.17
N ALA A 691 -28.18 -21.71 -23.14
CA ALA A 691 -27.32 -21.20 -22.09
C ALA A 691 -26.65 -22.35 -21.31
N PRO A 692 -25.41 -22.15 -20.82
CA PRO A 692 -24.80 -23.07 -19.88
C PRO A 692 -25.65 -23.14 -18.62
N ALA A 693 -25.83 -24.36 -18.10
CA ALA A 693 -26.61 -24.60 -16.90
C ALA A 693 -26.04 -25.78 -16.12
N TYR A 694 -26.12 -25.71 -14.79
CA TYR A 694 -25.76 -26.83 -13.95
C TYR A 694 -26.76 -27.98 -14.13
N ASN A 695 -26.31 -29.06 -14.77
CA ASN A 695 -27.03 -30.32 -14.85
C ASN A 695 -26.21 -31.39 -14.11
N PRO A 696 -26.75 -32.01 -13.05
CA PRO A 696 -26.08 -33.11 -12.37
C PRO A 696 -26.07 -34.32 -13.30
N ASP A 697 -24.88 -34.72 -13.76
CA ASP A 697 -24.70 -35.96 -14.51
C ASP A 697 -24.20 -37.07 -13.57
N ASP A 698 -25.04 -38.07 -13.35
CA ASP A 698 -24.66 -39.22 -12.52
C ASP A 698 -23.52 -40.06 -13.11
N LYS A 699 -23.26 -39.93 -14.42
CA LYS A 699 -22.22 -40.63 -15.18
C LYS A 699 -20.98 -39.76 -15.45
N ASP A 700 -20.82 -38.61 -14.78
CA ASP A 700 -19.63 -37.76 -14.93
C ASP A 700 -18.34 -38.58 -14.71
N PRO A 701 -17.45 -38.70 -15.71
CA PRO A 701 -16.20 -39.47 -15.59
C PRO A 701 -15.25 -38.88 -14.54
N ASN A 702 -15.39 -37.61 -14.18
CA ASN A 702 -14.55 -36.94 -13.21
C ASN A 702 -15.11 -37.01 -11.77
N LYS A 703 -16.23 -37.70 -11.55
CA LYS A 703 -16.88 -37.81 -10.23
C LYS A 703 -15.90 -38.33 -9.18
N GLY A 704 -15.72 -37.55 -8.11
CA GLY A 704 -14.77 -37.85 -7.02
C GLY A 704 -13.37 -37.26 -7.19
N ASN A 705 -13.06 -36.64 -8.33
CA ASN A 705 -11.83 -35.87 -8.56
C ASN A 705 -12.08 -34.35 -8.40
N LEU A 706 -11.02 -33.53 -8.45
CA LEU A 706 -11.06 -32.08 -8.40
C LEU A 706 -11.79 -31.43 -9.59
N ASP A 707 -11.81 -32.12 -10.74
CA ASP A 707 -12.47 -31.69 -11.98
C ASP A 707 -13.93 -32.18 -12.09
N ALA A 708 -14.50 -32.77 -11.03
CA ALA A 708 -15.90 -33.20 -11.02
C ALA A 708 -16.85 -32.01 -11.21
N LYS A 709 -17.85 -32.12 -12.09
CA LYS A 709 -18.89 -31.09 -12.24
C LYS A 709 -19.74 -31.05 -10.96
N ARG A 710 -19.79 -29.90 -10.30
CA ARG A 710 -20.44 -29.71 -9.00
C ARG A 710 -20.87 -28.26 -8.77
N ARG A 711 -21.61 -28.08 -7.69
CA ARG A 711 -21.90 -26.76 -7.12
C ARG A 711 -20.74 -26.28 -6.25
N GLY A 712 -20.65 -24.96 -6.14
CA GLY A 712 -19.65 -24.25 -5.36
C GLY A 712 -19.77 -24.51 -3.85
N PRO A 713 -18.82 -23.98 -3.07
CA PRO A 713 -17.81 -23.01 -3.50
C PRO A 713 -16.58 -23.66 -4.15
N PHE A 714 -15.76 -22.84 -4.84
CA PHE A 714 -14.49 -23.24 -5.44
C PHE A 714 -13.35 -22.31 -4.98
N PRO A 715 -12.17 -22.82 -4.60
CA PRO A 715 -11.00 -21.99 -4.38
C PRO A 715 -10.52 -21.44 -5.73
N VAL A 716 -10.25 -20.14 -5.81
CA VAL A 716 -9.86 -19.46 -7.06
C VAL A 716 -8.51 -18.75 -6.95
N GLY A 717 -7.84 -18.90 -5.81
CA GLY A 717 -6.48 -18.45 -5.63
C GLY A 717 -5.80 -19.16 -4.45
N ALA A 718 -4.50 -19.37 -4.58
CA ALA A 718 -3.68 -20.01 -3.56
C ALA A 718 -2.30 -19.32 -3.47
N ALA A 719 -1.74 -19.27 -2.27
CA ALA A 719 -0.36 -18.83 -2.04
C ALA A 719 0.31 -19.71 -0.99
N ALA A 720 1.56 -20.11 -1.26
CA ALA A 720 2.33 -20.95 -0.38
C ALA A 720 3.83 -20.73 -0.56
N GLU A 721 4.57 -20.88 0.54
CA GLU A 721 6.03 -20.98 0.50
C GLU A 721 6.39 -22.45 0.36
N VAL A 722 6.89 -22.86 -0.82
CA VAL A 722 6.98 -24.27 -1.23
C VAL A 722 8.43 -24.70 -1.40
N PRO A 723 8.78 -25.97 -1.08
CA PRO A 723 10.10 -26.49 -1.39
C PRO A 723 10.30 -26.60 -2.90
N LEU A 724 11.52 -26.37 -3.36
CA LEU A 724 11.86 -26.54 -4.78
C LEU A 724 12.02 -28.03 -5.11
N PRO A 725 11.52 -28.51 -6.27
CA PRO A 725 11.64 -29.92 -6.64
C PRO A 725 13.11 -30.35 -6.79
N GLU A 726 13.52 -31.42 -6.12
CA GLU A 726 14.90 -31.94 -6.15
C GLU A 726 15.37 -32.27 -7.58
N GLU A 727 14.45 -32.73 -8.43
CA GLU A 727 14.71 -33.03 -9.85
C GLU A 727 15.15 -31.83 -10.69
N TRP A 728 14.99 -30.59 -10.20
CA TRP A 728 15.45 -29.40 -10.90
C TRP A 728 16.95 -29.13 -10.71
N PHE A 729 17.60 -29.83 -9.78
CA PHE A 729 18.97 -29.57 -9.36
C PHE A 729 19.88 -30.78 -9.63
N GLY A 730 21.17 -30.51 -9.84
CA GLY A 730 22.19 -31.55 -9.76
C GLY A 730 22.33 -32.09 -8.34
N LYS A 731 22.80 -33.34 -8.18
CA LYS A 731 22.92 -34.04 -6.87
C LYS A 731 23.68 -33.27 -5.77
N GLU A 732 24.54 -32.32 -6.14
CA GLU A 732 25.37 -31.53 -5.22
C GLU A 732 25.16 -30.01 -5.40
N GLU A 733 24.18 -29.58 -6.20
CA GLU A 733 23.90 -28.17 -6.47
C GLU A 733 23.23 -27.53 -5.25
N LYS A 734 23.87 -26.51 -4.65
CA LYS A 734 23.26 -25.74 -3.56
C LYS A 734 22.10 -24.92 -4.11
N HIS A 735 20.96 -25.00 -3.47
CA HIS A 735 19.76 -24.26 -3.84
C HIS A 735 19.03 -23.70 -2.61
N PRO A 736 18.21 -22.65 -2.78
CA PRO A 736 17.34 -22.20 -1.70
C PRO A 736 16.37 -23.31 -1.28
N PRO A 737 16.00 -23.38 0.01
CA PRO A 737 15.14 -24.44 0.52
C PRO A 737 13.70 -24.29 0.03
N THR A 738 13.22 -23.05 -0.11
CA THR A 738 11.84 -22.73 -0.44
C THR A 738 11.75 -21.53 -1.40
N VAL A 739 10.60 -21.39 -2.05
CA VAL A 739 10.23 -20.23 -2.86
C VAL A 739 8.78 -19.86 -2.58
N ARG A 740 8.46 -18.57 -2.57
CA ARG A 740 7.08 -18.10 -2.43
C ARG A 740 6.41 -18.02 -3.80
N VAL A 741 5.23 -18.64 -3.92
CA VAL A 741 4.44 -18.63 -5.14
C VAL A 741 3.00 -18.27 -4.81
N ALA A 742 2.41 -17.41 -5.62
CA ALA A 742 1.00 -17.06 -5.56
C ALA A 742 0.36 -17.29 -6.92
N VAL A 743 -0.85 -17.82 -6.90
CA VAL A 743 -1.61 -18.20 -8.08
C VAL A 743 -3.05 -17.71 -7.95
N VAL A 744 -3.59 -17.09 -8.99
CA VAL A 744 -5.01 -16.71 -9.11
C VAL A 744 -5.55 -17.23 -10.43
N GLY A 745 -6.74 -17.83 -10.42
CA GLY A 745 -7.39 -18.45 -11.58
C GLY A 745 -8.06 -17.46 -12.55
N GLU A 746 -7.63 -16.20 -12.57
CA GLU A 746 -8.23 -15.10 -13.33
C GLU A 746 -7.19 -13.97 -13.45
N SER A 747 -7.16 -13.25 -14.58
CA SER A 747 -6.14 -12.22 -14.87
C SER A 747 -6.67 -10.94 -15.52
N TRP A 748 -7.89 -10.96 -16.06
CA TRP A 748 -8.59 -9.79 -16.59
C TRP A 748 -8.80 -8.70 -15.56
N PHE A 749 -8.86 -9.02 -14.25
CA PHE A 749 -8.95 -7.99 -13.23
C PHE A 749 -7.76 -7.02 -13.18
N LEU A 750 -6.62 -7.37 -13.81
CA LEU A 750 -5.44 -6.51 -13.92
C LEU A 750 -5.48 -5.55 -15.12
N VAL A 751 -6.35 -5.84 -16.10
CA VAL A 751 -6.43 -5.14 -17.36
C VAL A 751 -7.22 -3.84 -17.21
N GLY A 752 -6.65 -2.75 -17.73
CA GLY A 752 -7.29 -1.44 -17.79
C GLY A 752 -6.36 -0.27 -17.43
N PRO A 753 -6.83 0.97 -17.64
CA PRO A 753 -6.06 2.18 -17.36
C PRO A 753 -5.84 2.41 -15.86
N ASP A 754 -6.77 1.95 -15.01
CA ASP A 754 -6.72 2.06 -13.55
C ASP A 754 -7.19 0.75 -12.91
N LEU A 755 -6.63 0.41 -11.74
CA LEU A 755 -7.07 -0.72 -10.94
C LEU A 755 -8.09 -0.28 -9.89
N PRO A 756 -9.25 -0.95 -9.78
CA PRO A 756 -10.17 -0.72 -8.66
C PRO A 756 -9.44 -0.95 -7.33
N PRO A 757 -9.66 -0.15 -6.28
CA PRO A 757 -8.70 -0.17 -5.17
C PRO A 757 -8.69 -1.47 -4.33
N VAL A 758 -9.72 -2.33 -4.42
CA VAL A 758 -9.71 -3.70 -3.83
C VAL A 758 -8.72 -4.60 -4.54
N LYS A 759 -8.71 -4.50 -5.88
CA LYS A 759 -7.86 -5.28 -6.77
C LYS A 759 -6.42 -4.77 -6.69
N GLU A 760 -6.25 -3.45 -6.64
CA GLU A 760 -4.97 -2.82 -6.32
C GLU A 760 -4.41 -3.35 -4.99
N ARG A 761 -5.21 -3.31 -3.92
CA ARG A 761 -4.77 -3.80 -2.60
C ARG A 761 -4.36 -5.26 -2.64
N LEU A 762 -5.16 -6.11 -3.29
CA LEU A 762 -4.85 -7.52 -3.47
C LEU A 762 -3.48 -7.72 -4.11
N VAL A 763 -3.21 -7.05 -5.24
CA VAL A 763 -1.95 -7.18 -5.96
C VAL A 763 -0.78 -6.73 -5.09
N LEU A 764 -0.91 -5.60 -4.41
CA LEU A 764 0.14 -5.06 -3.54
C LEU A 764 0.44 -6.00 -2.36
N ASP A 765 -0.58 -6.55 -1.72
CA ASP A 765 -0.42 -7.50 -0.60
C ASP A 765 0.23 -8.81 -1.07
N VAL A 766 -0.17 -9.31 -2.24
CA VAL A 766 0.47 -10.49 -2.86
C VAL A 766 1.93 -10.19 -3.18
N CYS A 767 2.24 -9.06 -3.81
CA CYS A 767 3.62 -8.69 -4.17
C CYS A 767 4.51 -8.49 -2.94
N ASN A 768 4.01 -7.82 -1.90
CA ASN A 768 4.74 -7.64 -0.66
C ASN A 768 5.03 -8.97 0.03
N TRP A 769 4.03 -9.85 0.13
CA TRP A 769 4.22 -11.17 0.70
C TRP A 769 5.21 -12.01 -0.14
N LEU A 770 5.09 -12.01 -1.45
CA LEU A 770 6.03 -12.73 -2.32
C LEU A 770 7.48 -12.30 -2.12
N LEU A 771 7.72 -11.01 -1.90
CA LEU A 771 9.05 -10.44 -1.66
C LEU A 771 9.57 -10.56 -0.21
N GLY A 772 8.89 -11.31 0.67
CA GLY A 772 9.31 -11.41 2.06
C GLY A 772 8.99 -10.17 2.91
N ARG A 773 8.16 -9.25 2.41
CA ARG A 773 7.78 -8.01 3.08
C ARG A 773 6.49 -8.20 3.88
N ASP A 774 6.43 -9.25 4.68
CA ASP A 774 5.24 -9.64 5.44
C ASP A 774 4.76 -8.56 6.41
N ASP A 775 5.64 -7.64 6.80
CA ASP A 775 5.32 -6.54 7.72
C ASP A 775 4.60 -5.37 7.01
N TYR A 776 4.55 -5.37 5.68
CA TYR A 776 3.77 -4.42 4.89
C TYR A 776 2.31 -4.86 4.75
N LEU A 777 2.03 -6.12 5.10
CA LEU A 777 0.68 -6.65 5.12
C LEU A 777 -0.01 -6.25 6.42
N PRO A 778 -1.26 -5.79 6.34
CA PRO A 778 -2.09 -5.51 7.49
C PRO A 778 -2.21 -6.71 8.41
N ARG A 779 -1.99 -6.47 9.70
CA ARG A 779 -2.02 -7.50 10.73
C ARG A 779 -3.14 -7.25 11.72
N PRO A 780 -3.76 -8.32 12.24
CA PRO A 780 -4.55 -8.19 13.45
C PRO A 780 -3.60 -7.81 14.57
N SER A 781 -3.98 -6.80 15.34
CA SER A 781 -3.22 -6.31 16.48
C SER A 781 -4.17 -5.91 17.60
N THR A 782 -3.64 -5.67 18.80
CA THR A 782 -4.46 -5.16 19.89
C THR A 782 -5.05 -3.81 19.49
N PRO A 783 -6.38 -3.69 19.36
CA PRO A 783 -7.00 -2.48 18.86
C PRO A 783 -6.78 -1.33 19.84
N TRP A 784 -6.31 -0.20 19.31
CA TRP A 784 -6.41 1.06 20.02
C TRP A 784 -7.88 1.50 19.99
N LYS A 785 -8.42 1.83 21.17
CA LYS A 785 -9.77 2.37 21.32
C LYS A 785 -9.67 3.72 22.01
N PHE A 786 -10.53 4.66 21.66
CA PHE A 786 -10.59 5.91 22.41
C PHE A 786 -10.94 5.55 23.88
N PRO A 787 -10.12 5.97 24.86
CA PRO A 787 -10.34 5.62 26.25
C PRO A 787 -11.61 6.33 26.72
N ARG A 788 -12.69 5.57 26.86
CA ARG A 788 -13.91 6.02 27.53
C ARG A 788 -13.90 5.40 28.92
N VAL A 789 -14.17 6.20 29.94
CA VAL A 789 -14.37 5.65 31.27
C VAL A 789 -15.68 4.88 31.22
N GLU A 790 -15.60 3.55 31.18
CA GLU A 790 -16.76 2.67 31.26
C GLU A 790 -17.28 2.68 32.71
N LEU A 791 -18.03 3.73 33.06
CA LEU A 791 -18.79 3.76 34.30
C LEU A 791 -20.13 3.09 34.05
N SER A 792 -20.54 2.19 34.95
CA SER A 792 -21.95 1.80 35.01
C SER A 792 -22.80 3.07 35.24
N ALA A 793 -24.06 3.06 34.80
CA ALA A 793 -24.95 4.22 34.98
C ALA A 793 -24.97 4.70 36.45
N GLN A 794 -24.99 3.74 37.38
CA GLN A 794 -24.91 4.00 38.82
C GLN A 794 -23.60 4.69 39.25
N SER A 795 -22.45 4.23 38.74
CA SER A 795 -21.15 4.85 39.04
C SER A 795 -21.02 6.24 38.43
N GLN A 796 -21.58 6.46 37.24
CA GLN A 796 -21.62 7.77 36.60
C GLN A 796 -22.47 8.75 37.40
N ASP A 797 -23.66 8.33 37.84
CA ASP A 797 -24.52 9.15 38.70
C ASP A 797 -23.86 9.45 40.04
N LEU A 798 -23.20 8.47 40.66
CA LEU A 798 -22.43 8.68 41.89
C LEU A 798 -21.32 9.72 41.70
N TRP A 799 -20.57 9.65 40.60
CA TRP A 799 -19.55 10.66 40.27
C TRP A 799 -20.15 12.05 40.03
N LEU A 800 -21.28 12.13 39.32
CA LEU A 800 -22.00 13.38 39.10
C LEU A 800 -22.47 13.98 40.43
N TRP A 801 -23.11 13.20 41.30
CA TRP A 801 -23.56 13.65 42.62
C TRP A 801 -22.39 13.98 43.56
N ALA A 802 -21.30 13.21 43.52
CA ALA A 802 -20.10 13.50 44.29
C ALA A 802 -19.47 14.84 43.85
N CYS A 803 -19.44 15.13 42.55
CA CYS A 803 -18.93 16.40 42.04
C CYS A 803 -19.89 17.58 42.27
N GLN A 804 -21.20 17.38 42.09
CA GLN A 804 -22.21 18.45 42.19
C GLN A 804 -22.59 18.79 43.64
N LEU A 805 -22.64 17.80 44.53
CA LEU A 805 -23.04 18.00 45.93
C LEU A 805 -21.92 17.66 46.92
N GLY A 806 -21.17 16.58 46.68
CA GLY A 806 -20.12 16.13 47.59
C GLY A 806 -18.98 17.15 47.73
N LEU A 807 -18.46 17.63 46.61
CA LEU A 807 -17.36 18.60 46.56
C LEU A 807 -17.74 19.96 47.17
N PRO A 808 -18.88 20.59 46.78
CA PRO A 808 -19.35 21.80 47.45
C PRO A 808 -19.69 21.60 48.92
N GLY A 809 -20.28 20.46 49.28
CA GLY A 809 -20.58 20.10 50.67
C GLY A 809 -19.31 19.96 51.52
N MET A 810 -18.26 19.33 50.99
CA MET A 810 -16.96 19.23 51.65
C MET A 810 -16.33 20.60 51.88
N PHE A 811 -16.37 21.48 50.87
CA PHE A 811 -15.87 22.86 51.02
C PHE A 811 -16.70 23.68 52.01
N ALA A 812 -18.03 23.54 52.02
CA ALA A 812 -18.89 24.18 52.99
C ALA A 812 -18.61 23.70 54.42
N TYR A 813 -18.41 22.39 54.62
CA TYR A 813 -18.04 21.81 55.89
C TYR A 813 -16.67 22.29 56.37
N LEU A 814 -15.65 22.29 55.51
CA LEU A 814 -14.33 22.85 55.84
C LEU A 814 -14.43 24.34 56.20
N GLY A 815 -15.21 25.11 55.45
CA GLY A 815 -15.50 26.52 55.75
C GLY A 815 -16.17 26.70 57.11
N PHE A 816 -17.14 25.85 57.45
CA PHE A 816 -17.83 25.85 58.74
C PHE A 816 -16.91 25.48 59.91
N VAL A 817 -16.05 24.47 59.74
CA VAL A 817 -15.04 24.07 60.73
C VAL A 817 -14.06 25.23 60.99
N VAL A 818 -13.59 25.90 59.93
CA VAL A 818 -12.75 27.10 60.06
C VAL A 818 -13.49 28.23 60.80
N LEU A 819 -14.78 28.40 60.54
CA LEU A 819 -15.63 29.39 61.21
C LEU A 819 -15.76 29.11 62.72
N ILE A 820 -16.00 27.85 63.11
CA ILE A 820 -16.06 27.44 64.52
C ILE A 820 -14.71 27.64 65.20
N LEU A 821 -13.62 27.18 64.58
CA LEU A 821 -12.27 27.34 65.12
C LEU A 821 -11.89 28.83 65.31
N ARG A 822 -12.38 29.70 64.43
CA ARG A 822 -12.19 31.15 64.56
C ARG A 822 -13.04 31.78 65.66
N ARG A 823 -14.19 31.18 66.02
CA ARG A 823 -15.08 31.66 67.08
C ARG A 823 -14.74 31.12 68.48
N MET A 824 -14.00 30.01 68.53
CA MET A 824 -13.50 29.39 69.77
C MET A 824 -12.11 29.91 70.19
N ARG A 825 -11.43 30.65 69.31
CA ARG A 825 -10.32 31.56 69.67
C ARG A 825 -10.90 32.92 70.04
#